data_AF-A0A7C4P7Y5-F1
#
_entry.id   AF-A0A7C4P7Y5-F1
#
_cell.length_a   1.000
_cell.length_b   1.000
_cell.length_c   1.000
_cell.angle_alpha   90.00
_cell.angle_beta   90.00
_cell.angle_gamma   90.00
#
_symmetry.space_group_name_H-M   'P 1'
#
loop_
_entity.id
_entity.type
_entity.pdbx_description
1 polymer ?
#
loop_
_entity_poly.entity_id
_entity_poly.type
_entity_poly.pdbx_seq_one_letter_code
_entity_poly.pdbx_strand_id
1 'polypeptide(L)'
;MPVKKPAKPPKSSRPKSKTVSKRTSPPAHSPHRSSKAEPVAQRPPSFWASLPPERKLDIVGVGLALLGLLTLLSLFSANRSLLTGGWVRLLAGLVGWGIYILPAALLAVGIWLVARNVERIPAPTIERGTGLLLTFFWLLTTFHAFAGPPEQASEVAAAGQGGGLIGSLLYRLLWGGLGTGAAIIALLAWLTIALILTFDISTQDLITFFRPLGNGLRTLFHKAVHPPTPGLRGESEPQLPPTFTPLQRPPFQPLQTSGPGIPPPAPGSAAPIRWTLPAVKEILDAGAAPSINEEFIEQRARLIEETLASFGAPAHVVEINRGPAVTQFGIEPDFIETRSGRTRVRVSRIVSLADDLALALAAPRIRIQAPVPGRSYVGIEVPNTEMTLVALRDIIESEVFQRVKSPLRIALGRDVAGYPCVADLTAMPHLLIAGTTGSGKSVCVNAILTCLLLQNTPDDLRLILVDPKRVELTGYNGIPHLLAPVVVEMERVIGALQWMSREMDKRYHLFSSIGARNIVDYNARMSLQGSKKLPYLVVVIDELADLMMIAPDETERTITRLAQLARATGIHIILATQRPSVDVVTGLIKANFPARIAFAVASGVDSRVILDQPGAERLLGRGDMLYQAPDAPAPVRLQGVFVSDHEIQRLVETWRQQTLSASIYAVPGGMTGTADIPPASGNLPLRQTPLWDDMLPMEQADPLLQEAVDLVRREGRASVSMLQRKLRIGYTRAARLIDTLEEKGIVGPPEGQTQVRQVLDYGPAAPPKDSA
;
A
#
# COMPACT_ATOMS: atom_id res chain seq x y z
N MET A 1 -53.39 -61.71 23.99
CA MET A 1 -53.11 -61.46 25.42
C MET A 1 -53.15 -59.96 25.72
N PRO A 2 -54.30 -59.28 25.84
CA PRO A 2 -54.63 -58.16 24.96
C PRO A 2 -55.14 -56.91 25.76
N VAL A 3 -55.72 -55.85 25.20
CA VAL A 3 -57.11 -55.69 24.67
C VAL A 3 -57.13 -54.37 23.85
N LYS A 4 -57.24 -54.40 22.51
CA LYS A 4 -58.46 -54.28 21.63
C LYS A 4 -59.13 -52.89 21.72
N LYS A 5 -59.69 -52.23 20.69
CA LYS A 5 -60.14 -52.45 19.28
C LYS A 5 -60.81 -51.09 18.84
N PRO A 6 -61.50 -50.92 17.68
CA PRO A 6 -61.31 -51.39 16.29
C PRO A 6 -61.64 -50.35 15.16
N ALA A 7 -61.36 -50.77 13.91
CA ALA A 7 -62.12 -50.63 12.64
C ALA A 7 -62.11 -49.37 11.71
N LYS A 8 -61.93 -49.67 10.40
CA LYS A 8 -62.05 -48.92 9.09
C LYS A 8 -63.48 -48.40 8.78
N PRO A 9 -63.81 -47.56 7.74
CA PRO A 9 -63.39 -47.59 6.30
C PRO A 9 -63.30 -46.18 5.56
N PRO A 10 -63.70 -45.93 4.26
CA PRO A 10 -62.83 -45.87 3.06
C PRO A 10 -62.92 -44.62 2.09
N LYS A 11 -62.03 -44.55 1.07
CA LYS A 11 -62.08 -44.02 -0.35
C LYS A 11 -62.39 -42.54 -0.76
N SER A 12 -61.82 -42.16 -1.94
CA SER A 12 -62.15 -41.08 -2.95
C SER A 12 -61.31 -39.77 -2.86
N SER A 13 -60.44 -39.40 -3.84
CA SER A 13 -60.57 -38.79 -5.20
C SER A 13 -60.79 -37.25 -5.25
N ARG A 14 -59.87 -36.51 -5.91
CA ARG A 14 -59.96 -35.13 -6.46
C ARG A 14 -61.18 -34.96 -7.44
N PRO A 15 -61.56 -33.78 -8.03
CA PRO A 15 -61.00 -32.40 -8.01
C PRO A 15 -62.02 -31.20 -7.96
N LYS A 16 -61.47 -29.96 -7.95
CA LYS A 16 -61.96 -28.65 -8.51
C LYS A 16 -63.33 -28.06 -8.09
N SER A 17 -63.32 -26.83 -7.56
CA SER A 17 -64.42 -25.86 -7.68
C SER A 17 -63.92 -24.43 -7.96
N LYS A 18 -64.73 -23.68 -8.71
CA LYS A 18 -64.50 -22.31 -9.22
C LYS A 18 -65.02 -21.23 -8.25
N THR A 19 -64.43 -20.04 -8.38
CA THR A 19 -65.02 -18.67 -8.25
C THR A 19 -65.70 -18.24 -6.95
N VAL A 20 -65.36 -17.02 -6.46
CA VAL A 20 -66.27 -15.85 -6.38
C VAL A 20 -65.57 -14.62 -5.75
N SER A 21 -65.85 -13.47 -6.40
CA SER A 21 -65.76 -12.04 -6.07
C SER A 21 -65.05 -11.51 -4.82
N LYS A 22 -64.26 -10.45 -5.02
CA LYS A 22 -64.15 -9.33 -4.07
C LYS A 22 -64.72 -8.04 -4.69
N ARG A 23 -65.75 -7.50 -4.03
CA ARG A 23 -66.29 -6.14 -4.22
C ARG A 23 -65.39 -5.13 -3.52
N THR A 24 -65.11 -4.03 -4.22
CA THR A 24 -64.49 -2.78 -3.75
C THR A 24 -65.54 -1.83 -3.16
N SER A 25 -65.14 -1.03 -2.17
CA SER A 25 -65.82 0.20 -1.71
C SER A 25 -65.41 1.43 -2.57
N PRO A 26 -66.19 2.53 -2.57
CA PRO A 26 -66.30 3.49 -3.68
C PRO A 26 -65.68 4.89 -3.34
N PRO A 27 -65.92 5.99 -4.10
CA PRO A 27 -65.05 6.43 -5.19
C PRO A 27 -64.52 7.88 -5.05
N ALA A 28 -63.52 8.20 -5.86
CA ALA A 28 -62.99 9.55 -6.10
C ALA A 28 -63.78 10.29 -7.20
N HIS A 29 -63.84 11.62 -7.08
CA HIS A 29 -64.35 12.54 -8.09
C HIS A 29 -63.44 12.58 -9.35
N SER A 30 -64.08 12.46 -10.52
CA SER A 30 -63.59 12.77 -11.87
C SER A 30 -63.50 14.29 -12.11
N PRO A 31 -62.75 14.84 -13.10
CA PRO A 31 -62.99 14.68 -14.55
C PRO A 31 -61.66 14.69 -15.37
N HIS A 32 -61.52 14.51 -16.69
CA HIS A 32 -62.29 14.89 -17.87
C HIS A 32 -61.90 13.98 -19.06
N ARG A 33 -62.87 13.73 -19.95
CA ARG A 33 -62.67 13.17 -21.30
C ARG A 33 -62.05 14.21 -22.23
N SER A 34 -61.02 13.82 -22.98
CA SER A 34 -60.69 14.42 -24.28
C SER A 34 -60.45 13.30 -25.32
N SER A 35 -60.62 13.69 -26.57
CA SER A 35 -60.92 12.92 -27.78
C SER A 35 -59.94 11.81 -28.17
N LYS A 36 -60.50 10.71 -28.72
CA LYS A 36 -59.78 9.65 -29.43
C LYS A 36 -58.99 10.24 -30.61
N ALA A 37 -57.67 10.13 -30.57
CA ALA A 37 -56.81 10.17 -31.75
C ALA A 37 -56.50 8.73 -32.18
N GLU A 38 -56.55 8.45 -33.48
CA GLU A 38 -56.17 7.17 -34.08
C GLU A 38 -54.72 6.81 -33.74
N PRO A 39 -54.39 5.51 -33.61
CA PRO A 39 -53.03 5.09 -33.27
C PRO A 39 -52.09 5.40 -34.43
N VAL A 40 -51.22 6.39 -34.24
CA VAL A 40 -50.06 6.62 -35.10
C VAL A 40 -49.22 5.33 -35.08
N ALA A 41 -49.08 4.72 -36.25
CA ALA A 41 -48.20 3.57 -36.46
C ALA A 41 -46.79 3.92 -35.95
N GLN A 42 -46.38 3.28 -34.84
CA GLN A 42 -45.05 3.48 -34.27
C GLN A 42 -44.01 3.03 -35.30
N ARG A 43 -43.20 3.96 -35.79
CA ARG A 43 -42.04 3.65 -36.63
C ARG A 43 -41.18 2.62 -35.90
N PRO A 44 -40.67 1.57 -36.57
CA PRO A 44 -39.76 0.63 -35.92
C PRO A 44 -38.59 1.41 -35.31
N PRO A 45 -38.13 1.05 -34.09
CA PRO A 45 -37.00 1.72 -33.48
C PRO A 45 -35.82 1.68 -34.45
N SER A 46 -35.17 2.83 -34.65
CA SER A 46 -34.00 2.90 -35.53
C SER A 46 -32.96 1.88 -35.08
N PHE A 47 -32.19 1.33 -36.03
CA PHE A 47 -31.10 0.39 -35.74
C PHE A 47 -30.24 0.87 -34.56
N TRP A 48 -29.94 2.18 -34.50
CA TRP A 48 -29.20 2.79 -33.41
C TRP A 48 -29.92 2.70 -32.06
N ALA A 49 -31.24 2.93 -32.00
CA ALA A 49 -32.00 2.83 -30.75
C ALA A 49 -31.99 1.40 -30.17
N SER A 50 -31.91 0.38 -31.03
CA SER A 50 -31.91 -1.03 -30.64
C SER A 50 -30.57 -1.56 -30.07
N LEU A 51 -29.48 -0.79 -30.17
CA LEU A 51 -28.15 -1.24 -29.71
C LEU A 51 -27.93 -1.00 -28.20
N PRO A 52 -27.27 -1.94 -27.49
CA PRO A 52 -26.79 -1.74 -26.12
C PRO A 52 -25.86 -0.52 -26.01
N PRO A 53 -25.88 0.20 -24.87
CA PRO A 53 -25.08 1.43 -24.67
C PRO A 53 -23.57 1.20 -24.86
N GLU A 54 -23.06 0.03 -24.47
CA GLU A 54 -21.65 -0.34 -24.65
C GLU A 54 -21.26 -0.42 -26.14
N ARG A 55 -22.08 -1.11 -26.96
CA ARG A 55 -21.83 -1.23 -28.40
C ARG A 55 -21.90 0.11 -29.12
N LYS A 56 -22.78 1.02 -28.68
CA LYS A 56 -22.83 2.39 -29.23
C LYS A 56 -21.52 3.11 -29.02
N LEU A 57 -20.95 3.03 -27.83
CA LEU A 57 -19.70 3.68 -27.49
C LEU A 57 -18.49 3.00 -28.17
N ASP A 58 -18.52 1.68 -28.41
CA ASP A 58 -17.49 0.98 -29.19
C ASP A 58 -17.49 1.46 -30.65
N ILE A 59 -18.68 1.58 -31.26
CA ILE A 59 -18.85 2.10 -32.63
C ILE A 59 -18.36 3.55 -32.72
N VAL A 60 -18.68 4.38 -31.72
CA VAL A 60 -18.17 5.76 -31.64
C VAL A 60 -16.64 5.77 -31.48
N GLY A 61 -16.08 4.91 -30.62
CA GLY A 61 -14.64 4.80 -30.40
C GLY A 61 -13.88 4.40 -31.66
N VAL A 62 -14.34 3.38 -32.38
CA VAL A 62 -13.79 2.96 -33.67
C VAL A 62 -13.90 4.09 -34.70
N GLY A 63 -15.04 4.79 -34.76
CA GLY A 63 -15.23 5.93 -35.65
C GLY A 63 -14.25 7.07 -35.38
N LEU A 64 -14.02 7.42 -34.11
CA LEU A 64 -13.06 8.45 -33.70
C LEU A 64 -11.61 8.04 -34.00
N ALA A 65 -11.25 6.79 -33.72
CA ALA A 65 -9.92 6.27 -34.02
C ALA A 65 -9.63 6.27 -35.53
N LEU A 66 -10.61 5.83 -36.34
CA LEU A 66 -10.51 5.86 -37.80
C LEU A 66 -10.40 7.30 -38.33
N LEU A 67 -11.21 8.22 -37.82
CA LEU A 67 -11.16 9.64 -38.21
C LEU A 67 -9.82 10.28 -37.84
N GLY A 68 -9.31 9.99 -36.64
CA GLY A 68 -7.99 10.43 -36.18
C GLY A 68 -6.88 9.90 -37.08
N LEU A 69 -6.89 8.59 -37.38
CA LEU A 69 -5.90 7.95 -38.25
C LEU A 69 -5.95 8.49 -39.69
N LEU A 70 -7.15 8.64 -40.28
CA LEU A 70 -7.32 9.19 -41.62
C LEU A 70 -6.87 10.64 -41.69
N THR A 71 -7.13 11.44 -40.66
CA THR A 71 -6.68 12.84 -40.58
C THR A 71 -5.16 12.91 -40.42
N LEU A 72 -4.56 12.03 -39.60
CA LEU A 72 -3.11 11.94 -39.44
C LEU A 72 -2.42 11.55 -40.75
N LEU A 73 -2.93 10.53 -41.45
CA LEU A 73 -2.42 10.12 -42.77
C LEU A 73 -2.62 11.22 -43.82
N SER A 74 -3.73 11.98 -43.73
CA SER A 74 -3.99 13.11 -44.62
C SER A 74 -2.96 14.24 -44.44
N LEU A 75 -2.39 14.44 -43.25
CA LEU A 75 -1.31 15.41 -43.02
C LEU A 75 -0.04 15.04 -43.79
N PHE A 76 0.34 13.76 -43.83
CA PHE A 76 1.52 13.29 -44.57
C PHE A 76 1.28 13.22 -46.09
N SER A 77 0.04 12.99 -46.51
CA SER A 77 -0.34 12.86 -47.93
C SER A 77 -1.02 14.11 -48.52
N ALA A 78 -1.00 15.25 -47.82
CA ALA A 78 -1.75 16.46 -48.19
C ALA A 78 -1.39 17.00 -49.60
N ASN A 79 -0.17 16.73 -50.07
CA ASN A 79 0.33 17.21 -51.37
C ASN A 79 -0.03 16.30 -52.56
N ARG A 80 -0.74 15.17 -52.35
CA ARG A 80 -0.95 14.14 -53.40
C ARG A 80 -2.40 13.96 -53.86
N SER A 81 -3.39 14.52 -53.18
CA SER A 81 -4.81 14.33 -53.53
C SER A 81 -5.66 15.56 -53.20
N LEU A 82 -6.64 15.87 -54.08
CA LEU A 82 -7.58 16.98 -53.92
C LEU A 82 -8.44 16.84 -52.64
N LEU A 83 -8.80 15.60 -52.30
CA LEU A 83 -9.68 15.31 -51.15
C LEU A 83 -8.92 15.43 -49.82
N THR A 84 -7.73 14.85 -49.70
CA THR A 84 -6.93 14.92 -48.47
C THR A 84 -6.39 16.33 -48.23
N GLY A 85 -5.94 17.01 -49.29
CA GLY A 85 -5.52 18.40 -49.22
C GLY A 85 -6.66 19.35 -48.85
N GLY A 86 -7.86 19.15 -49.41
CA GLY A 86 -9.06 19.92 -49.07
C GLY A 86 -9.48 19.73 -47.60
N TRP A 87 -9.46 18.49 -47.11
CA TRP A 87 -9.75 18.16 -45.71
C TRP A 87 -8.76 18.84 -44.73
N VAL A 88 -7.46 18.77 -45.03
CA VAL A 88 -6.42 19.40 -44.21
C VAL A 88 -6.55 20.93 -44.22
N ARG A 89 -6.85 21.56 -45.36
CA ARG A 89 -7.07 23.02 -45.42
C ARG A 89 -8.29 23.46 -44.62
N LEU A 90 -9.38 22.69 -44.69
CA LEU A 90 -10.58 22.97 -43.91
C LEU A 90 -10.29 22.89 -42.40
N LEU A 91 -9.61 21.83 -41.96
CA LEU A 91 -9.23 21.68 -40.55
C LEU A 91 -8.22 22.74 -40.10
N ALA A 92 -7.21 23.05 -40.92
CA ALA A 92 -6.24 24.11 -40.61
C ALA A 92 -6.91 25.48 -40.51
N GLY A 93 -7.93 25.77 -41.33
CA GLY A 93 -8.74 26.98 -41.19
C GLY A 93 -9.53 27.02 -39.88
N LEU A 94 -10.13 25.88 -39.47
CA LEU A 94 -10.96 25.82 -38.27
C LEU A 94 -10.15 25.85 -36.96
N VAL A 95 -9.07 25.06 -36.87
CA VAL A 95 -8.31 24.82 -35.64
C VAL A 95 -6.83 25.24 -35.71
N GLY A 96 -6.34 25.72 -36.85
CA GLY A 96 -4.96 26.21 -37.00
C GLY A 96 -3.92 25.14 -36.66
N TRP A 97 -2.94 25.50 -35.83
CA TRP A 97 -1.90 24.61 -35.29
C TRP A 97 -2.46 23.45 -34.46
N GLY A 98 -3.71 23.54 -33.99
CA GLY A 98 -4.42 22.44 -33.36
C GLY A 98 -4.56 21.20 -34.24
N ILE A 99 -4.38 21.34 -35.56
CA ILE A 99 -4.40 20.22 -36.51
C ILE A 99 -3.33 19.15 -36.24
N TYR A 100 -2.23 19.48 -35.57
CA TYR A 100 -1.20 18.49 -35.23
C TYR A 100 -1.56 17.65 -34.00
N ILE A 101 -2.43 18.19 -33.13
CA ILE A 101 -2.80 17.56 -31.85
C ILE A 101 -4.15 16.84 -31.97
N LEU A 102 -5.08 17.40 -32.75
CA LEU A 102 -6.42 16.85 -32.94
C LEU A 102 -6.43 15.38 -33.42
N PRO A 103 -5.64 14.95 -34.42
CA PRO A 103 -5.65 13.56 -34.89
C PRO A 103 -5.12 12.59 -33.83
N ALA A 104 -4.08 12.98 -33.10
CA ALA A 104 -3.53 12.19 -32.00
C ALA A 104 -4.52 12.08 -30.83
N ALA A 105 -5.20 13.17 -30.49
CA ALA A 105 -6.23 13.19 -29.44
C ALA A 105 -7.45 12.32 -29.82
N LEU A 106 -7.95 12.42 -31.05
CA LEU A 106 -9.05 11.59 -31.55
C LEU A 106 -8.69 10.10 -31.57
N LEU A 107 -7.45 9.78 -31.96
CA LEU A 107 -6.93 8.42 -31.97
C LEU A 107 -6.78 7.86 -30.55
N ALA A 108 -6.22 8.63 -29.61
CA ALA A 108 -6.08 8.23 -28.21
C ALA A 108 -7.44 8.01 -27.54
N VAL A 109 -8.40 8.93 -27.71
CA VAL A 109 -9.76 8.81 -27.17
C VAL A 109 -10.51 7.65 -27.81
N GLY A 110 -10.37 7.46 -29.13
CA GLY A 110 -10.99 6.34 -29.85
C GLY A 110 -10.46 4.98 -29.40
N ILE A 111 -9.14 4.84 -29.24
CA ILE A 111 -8.52 3.62 -28.70
C ILE A 111 -8.96 3.39 -27.26
N TRP A 112 -8.95 4.43 -26.42
CA TRP A 112 -9.39 4.31 -25.03
C TRP A 112 -10.85 3.85 -24.90
N LEU A 113 -11.74 4.38 -25.74
CA LEU A 113 -13.14 3.97 -25.78
C LEU A 113 -13.33 2.49 -26.17
N VAL A 114 -12.48 1.94 -27.01
CA VAL A 114 -12.56 0.53 -27.46
C VAL A 114 -11.82 -0.40 -26.49
N ALA A 115 -10.66 0.01 -25.98
CA ALA A 115 -9.80 -0.78 -25.10
C ALA A 115 -10.40 -0.99 -23.70
N ARG A 116 -11.36 -0.15 -23.28
CA ARG A 116 -12.04 -0.25 -21.96
C ARG A 116 -12.65 -1.63 -21.64
N ASN A 117 -12.99 -2.41 -22.68
CA ASN A 117 -13.63 -3.72 -22.53
C ASN A 117 -12.61 -4.88 -22.51
N VAL A 118 -11.36 -4.64 -22.92
CA VAL A 118 -10.32 -5.68 -23.06
C VAL A 118 -9.33 -5.62 -21.90
N GLU A 119 -8.94 -4.42 -21.51
CA GLU A 119 -8.16 -4.14 -20.32
C GLU A 119 -9.09 -3.40 -19.36
N ARG A 120 -9.04 -3.67 -18.04
CA ARG A 120 -9.91 -3.03 -17.02
C ARG A 120 -9.58 -1.53 -16.82
N ILE A 121 -9.48 -0.77 -17.90
CA ILE A 121 -9.22 0.67 -17.91
C ILE A 121 -10.51 1.36 -17.45
N PRO A 122 -10.44 2.33 -16.52
CA PRO A 122 -11.62 3.03 -16.03
C PRO A 122 -12.43 3.62 -17.19
N ALA A 123 -13.75 3.40 -17.15
CA ALA A 123 -14.64 3.86 -18.21
C ALA A 123 -14.56 5.40 -18.35
N PRO A 124 -14.56 5.93 -19.59
CA PRO A 124 -14.63 7.37 -19.80
C PRO A 124 -15.93 7.90 -19.24
N THR A 125 -15.82 8.69 -18.16
CA THR A 125 -16.97 9.42 -17.63
C THR A 125 -17.22 10.65 -18.50
N ILE A 126 -18.46 11.16 -18.48
CA ILE A 126 -18.86 12.31 -19.30
C ILE A 126 -18.02 13.54 -18.90
N GLU A 127 -17.65 13.65 -17.62
CA GLU A 127 -16.84 14.71 -17.03
C GLU A 127 -15.42 14.74 -17.60
N ARG A 128 -14.79 13.57 -17.81
CA ARG A 128 -13.45 13.50 -18.44
C ARG A 128 -13.51 13.92 -19.90
N GLY A 129 -14.59 13.53 -20.60
CA GLY A 129 -14.83 13.94 -21.98
C GLY A 129 -15.01 15.47 -22.11
N THR A 130 -15.75 16.09 -21.20
CA THR A 130 -15.90 17.56 -21.18
C THR A 130 -14.60 18.26 -20.79
N GLY A 131 -13.83 17.71 -19.85
CA GLY A 131 -12.49 18.20 -19.49
C GLY A 131 -11.53 18.24 -20.67
N LEU A 132 -11.40 17.13 -21.42
CA LEU A 132 -10.54 17.05 -22.61
C LEU A 132 -10.94 18.04 -23.70
N LEU A 133 -12.25 18.23 -23.93
CA LEU A 133 -12.77 19.19 -24.90
C LEU A 133 -12.43 20.64 -24.48
N LEU A 134 -12.60 20.97 -23.19
CA LEU A 134 -12.26 22.28 -22.66
C LEU A 134 -10.75 22.55 -22.74
N THR A 135 -9.90 21.56 -22.46
CA THR A 135 -8.45 21.68 -22.62
C THR A 135 -8.07 21.92 -24.08
N PHE A 136 -8.75 21.26 -25.03
CA PHE A 136 -8.50 21.48 -26.46
C PHE A 136 -8.84 22.92 -26.88
N PHE A 137 -10.00 23.46 -26.49
CA PHE A 137 -10.35 24.86 -26.79
C PHE A 137 -9.46 25.88 -26.08
N TRP A 138 -9.04 25.58 -24.86
CA TRP A 138 -8.04 26.37 -24.16
C TRP A 138 -6.72 26.44 -24.94
N LEU A 139 -6.27 25.29 -25.48
CA LEU A 139 -5.05 25.21 -26.27
C LEU A 139 -5.16 25.99 -27.58
N LEU A 140 -6.29 25.90 -28.29
CA LEU A 140 -6.53 26.70 -29.50
C LEU A 140 -6.46 28.20 -29.19
N THR A 141 -7.13 28.63 -28.12
CA THR A 141 -7.12 30.03 -27.68
C THR A 141 -5.69 30.50 -27.37
N THR A 142 -4.90 29.65 -26.72
CA THR A 142 -3.51 29.93 -26.34
C THR A 142 -2.59 29.99 -27.56
N PHE A 143 -2.69 29.03 -28.49
CA PHE A 143 -1.96 29.07 -29.76
C PHE A 143 -2.26 30.33 -30.57
N HIS A 144 -3.51 30.81 -30.50
CA HIS A 144 -3.88 32.06 -31.16
C HIS A 144 -3.29 33.29 -30.45
N ALA A 145 -3.25 33.30 -29.13
CA ALA A 145 -2.60 34.35 -28.34
C ALA A 145 -1.08 34.43 -28.62
N PHE A 146 -0.42 33.29 -28.84
CA PHE A 146 0.99 33.26 -29.23
C PHE A 146 1.25 33.69 -30.68
N ALA A 147 0.27 33.53 -31.57
CA ALA A 147 0.44 33.85 -32.98
C ALA A 147 0.36 35.35 -33.28
N GLY A 148 -0.28 36.16 -32.41
CA GLY A 148 -0.28 37.61 -32.58
C GLY A 148 -1.22 38.39 -31.66
N PRO A 149 -1.19 39.74 -31.76
CA PRO A 149 -2.09 40.60 -30.99
C PRO A 149 -3.55 40.43 -31.41
N PRO A 150 -4.52 40.77 -30.54
CA PRO A 150 -5.95 40.53 -30.77
C PRO A 150 -6.51 41.27 -31.99
N GLU A 151 -5.90 42.39 -32.38
CA GLU A 151 -6.27 43.19 -33.56
C GLU A 151 -6.07 42.43 -34.87
N GLN A 152 -5.04 41.58 -34.95
CA GLN A 152 -4.70 40.80 -36.14
C GLN A 152 -5.26 39.37 -36.11
N ALA A 153 -6.03 39.01 -35.08
CA ALA A 153 -6.49 37.64 -34.84
C ALA A 153 -7.30 37.06 -36.02
N SER A 154 -8.11 37.87 -36.70
CA SER A 154 -8.89 37.39 -37.85
C SER A 154 -8.05 37.11 -39.09
N GLU A 155 -6.97 37.86 -39.31
CA GLU A 155 -6.05 37.69 -40.44
C GLU A 155 -5.16 36.46 -40.22
N VAL A 156 -4.64 36.30 -39.00
CA VAL A 156 -3.86 35.12 -38.57
C VAL A 156 -4.69 33.83 -38.69
N ALA A 157 -5.98 33.89 -38.34
CA ALA A 157 -6.89 32.75 -38.51
C ALA A 157 -7.17 32.43 -39.98
N ALA A 158 -7.35 33.45 -40.84
CA ALA A 158 -7.55 33.25 -42.28
C ALA A 158 -6.33 32.62 -42.96
N ALA A 159 -5.12 32.87 -42.44
CA ALA A 159 -3.89 32.21 -42.87
C ALA A 159 -3.73 30.77 -42.33
N GLY A 160 -4.67 30.27 -41.53
CA GLY A 160 -4.60 28.94 -40.90
C GLY A 160 -3.57 28.82 -39.79
N GLN A 161 -3.15 29.95 -39.19
CA GLN A 161 -2.14 30.01 -38.14
C GLN A 161 -2.79 30.19 -36.74
N GLY A 162 -2.00 29.96 -35.69
CA GLY A 162 -2.46 30.02 -34.29
C GLY A 162 -3.56 28.98 -34.02
N GLY A 163 -4.64 29.37 -33.34
CA GLY A 163 -5.77 28.49 -33.04
C GLY A 163 -6.87 28.37 -34.10
N GLY A 164 -6.65 28.87 -35.33
CA GLY A 164 -7.66 28.91 -36.38
C GLY A 164 -8.85 29.81 -36.05
N LEU A 165 -9.97 29.64 -36.77
CA LEU A 165 -11.20 30.41 -36.57
C LEU A 165 -11.77 30.26 -35.15
N ILE A 166 -11.69 29.06 -34.58
CA ILE A 166 -12.22 28.78 -33.24
C ILE A 166 -11.37 29.48 -32.18
N GLY A 167 -10.05 29.32 -32.23
CA GLY A 167 -9.15 29.97 -31.29
C GLY A 167 -9.17 31.49 -31.41
N SER A 168 -9.31 32.04 -32.62
CA SER A 168 -9.39 33.49 -32.83
C SER A 168 -10.68 34.12 -32.31
N LEU A 169 -11.80 33.40 -32.39
CA LEU A 169 -13.06 33.84 -31.80
C LEU A 169 -12.96 33.90 -30.27
N LEU A 170 -12.48 32.82 -29.65
CA LEU A 170 -12.32 32.73 -28.19
C LEU A 170 -11.32 33.75 -27.67
N TYR A 171 -10.19 33.91 -28.36
CA TYR A 171 -9.17 34.89 -28.01
C TYR A 171 -9.69 36.32 -28.06
N ARG A 172 -10.40 36.71 -29.14
CA ARG A 172 -11.01 38.04 -29.25
C ARG A 172 -12.09 38.28 -28.21
N LEU A 173 -12.91 37.28 -27.90
CA LEU A 173 -13.94 37.38 -26.87
C LEU A 173 -13.30 37.65 -25.48
N LEU A 174 -12.26 36.90 -25.14
CA LEU A 174 -11.54 37.03 -23.87
C LEU A 174 -10.80 38.36 -23.77
N TRP A 175 -9.96 38.70 -24.75
CA TRP A 175 -9.15 39.92 -24.72
C TRP A 175 -9.96 41.19 -24.95
N GLY A 176 -10.98 41.14 -25.81
CA GLY A 176 -11.86 42.28 -26.09
C GLY A 176 -12.88 42.54 -24.97
N GLY A 177 -13.33 41.50 -24.26
CA GLY A 177 -14.29 41.64 -23.17
C GLY A 177 -13.67 41.99 -21.81
N LEU A 178 -12.51 41.43 -21.49
CA LEU A 178 -11.91 41.52 -20.15
C LEU A 178 -10.63 42.39 -20.11
N GLY A 179 -10.04 42.70 -21.26
CA GLY A 179 -8.70 43.31 -21.32
C GLY A 179 -7.58 42.31 -20.98
N THR A 180 -6.33 42.67 -21.28
CA THR A 180 -5.19 41.74 -21.25
C THR A 180 -4.98 41.06 -19.89
N GLY A 181 -4.99 41.83 -18.80
CA GLY A 181 -4.75 41.31 -17.45
C GLY A 181 -5.83 40.33 -16.98
N ALA A 182 -7.11 40.70 -17.11
CA ALA A 182 -8.20 39.83 -16.67
C ALA A 182 -8.43 38.65 -17.63
N ALA A 183 -8.11 38.78 -18.92
CA ALA A 183 -8.15 37.67 -19.86
C ALA A 183 -7.12 36.58 -19.54
N ILE A 184 -5.91 36.94 -19.09
CA ILE A 184 -4.90 35.97 -18.63
C ILE A 184 -5.41 35.21 -17.38
N ILE A 185 -6.01 35.93 -16.42
CA ILE A 185 -6.58 35.30 -15.21
C ILE A 185 -7.72 34.35 -15.59
N ALA A 186 -8.61 34.75 -16.49
CA ALA A 186 -9.69 33.91 -16.98
C ALA A 186 -9.17 32.66 -17.72
N LEU A 187 -8.10 32.81 -18.50
CA LEU A 187 -7.46 31.71 -19.23
C LEU A 187 -6.81 30.69 -18.26
N LEU A 188 -6.20 31.17 -17.17
CA LEU A 188 -5.65 30.30 -16.11
C LEU A 188 -6.76 29.59 -15.32
N ALA A 189 -7.84 30.29 -15.00
CA ALA A 189 -8.99 29.69 -14.32
C ALA A 189 -9.66 28.61 -15.19
N TRP A 190 -9.82 28.87 -16.50
CA TRP A 190 -10.31 27.89 -17.46
C TRP A 190 -9.41 26.64 -17.48
N LEU A 191 -8.09 26.79 -17.68
CA LEU A 191 -7.17 25.63 -17.67
C LEU A 191 -7.33 24.79 -16.40
N THR A 192 -7.44 25.46 -15.26
CA THR A 192 -7.59 24.81 -13.96
C THR A 192 -8.86 23.96 -13.91
N ILE A 193 -10.01 24.50 -14.32
CA ILE A 193 -11.28 23.77 -14.41
C ILE A 193 -11.18 22.59 -15.39
N ALA A 194 -10.55 22.80 -16.54
CA ALA A 194 -10.39 21.76 -17.55
C ALA A 194 -9.51 20.60 -17.06
N LEU A 195 -8.43 20.89 -16.33
CA LEU A 195 -7.56 19.87 -15.72
C LEU A 195 -8.27 19.11 -14.59
N ILE A 196 -9.05 19.80 -13.75
CA ILE A 196 -9.85 19.17 -12.70
C ILE A 196 -10.80 18.13 -13.31
N LEU A 197 -11.53 18.51 -14.37
CA LEU A 197 -12.46 17.61 -15.05
C LEU A 197 -11.74 16.47 -15.78
N THR A 198 -10.57 16.73 -16.38
CA THR A 198 -9.80 15.72 -17.12
C THR A 198 -9.20 14.66 -16.20
N PHE A 199 -8.65 15.08 -15.05
CA PHE A 199 -7.92 14.22 -14.13
C PHE A 199 -8.72 13.78 -12.90
N ASP A 200 -9.97 14.24 -12.78
CA ASP A 200 -10.85 13.94 -11.63
C ASP A 200 -10.20 14.34 -10.29
N ILE A 201 -9.52 15.50 -10.29
CA ILE A 201 -8.78 16.00 -9.12
C ILE A 201 -9.76 16.62 -8.15
N SER A 202 -9.67 16.28 -6.86
CA SER A 202 -10.55 16.86 -5.85
C SER A 202 -10.24 18.35 -5.63
N THR A 203 -11.25 19.14 -5.26
CA THR A 203 -11.06 20.56 -4.91
C THR A 203 -10.10 20.77 -3.73
N GLN A 204 -9.90 19.74 -2.90
CA GLN A 204 -8.98 19.75 -1.77
C GLN A 204 -7.52 19.60 -2.22
N ASP A 205 -7.26 18.71 -3.19
CA ASP A 205 -5.92 18.51 -3.77
C ASP A 205 -5.43 19.78 -4.48
N LEU A 206 -6.36 20.50 -5.12
CA LEU A 206 -6.09 21.79 -5.76
C LEU A 206 -5.59 22.85 -4.76
N ILE A 207 -6.25 22.95 -3.61
CA ILE A 207 -5.90 23.92 -2.56
C ILE A 207 -4.51 23.62 -2.00
N THR A 208 -4.18 22.34 -1.80
CA THR A 208 -2.84 21.93 -1.35
C THR A 208 -1.74 22.26 -2.37
N PHE A 209 -2.04 22.15 -3.67
CA PHE A 209 -1.08 22.45 -4.74
C PHE A 209 -0.76 23.96 -4.84
N PHE A 210 -1.76 24.85 -4.64
CA PHE A 210 -1.57 26.30 -4.73
C PHE A 210 -1.17 27.00 -3.40
N ARG A 211 -1.24 26.29 -2.26
CA ARG A 211 -0.81 26.79 -0.94
C ARG A 211 0.62 27.40 -0.91
N PRO A 212 1.66 26.82 -1.54
CA PRO A 212 2.99 27.43 -1.56
C PRO A 212 3.04 28.77 -2.32
N LEU A 213 2.24 28.94 -3.38
CA LEU A 213 2.18 30.18 -4.16
C LEU A 213 1.54 31.33 -3.35
N GLY A 214 0.47 31.03 -2.61
CA GLY A 214 -0.20 31.99 -1.72
C GLY A 214 0.69 32.44 -0.55
N ASN A 215 1.52 31.54 -0.02
CA ASN A 215 2.51 31.87 1.01
C ASN A 215 3.60 32.79 0.46
N GLY A 216 4.05 32.57 -0.78
CA GLY A 216 5.00 33.45 -1.47
C GLY A 216 4.48 34.88 -1.65
N LEU A 217 3.24 35.04 -2.13
CA LEU A 217 2.62 36.37 -2.28
C LEU A 217 2.46 37.11 -0.94
N ARG A 218 2.12 36.39 0.14
CA ARG A 218 2.01 36.97 1.49
C ARG A 218 3.34 37.50 2.01
N THR A 219 4.44 36.80 1.75
CA THR A 219 5.79 37.27 2.15
C THR A 219 6.22 38.54 1.40
N LEU A 220 5.85 38.68 0.12
CA LEU A 220 6.12 39.88 -0.66
C LEU A 220 5.27 41.07 -0.21
N PHE A 221 4.00 40.85 0.14
CA PHE A 221 3.13 41.91 0.67
C PHE A 221 3.57 42.37 2.06
N HIS A 222 3.97 41.47 2.95
CA HIS A 222 4.47 41.84 4.28
C HIS A 222 5.77 42.66 4.23
N LYS A 223 6.61 42.44 3.22
CA LYS A 223 7.87 43.18 3.03
C LYS A 223 7.66 44.58 2.45
N ALA A 224 6.52 44.83 1.79
CA ALA A 224 6.17 46.13 1.23
C ALA A 224 5.48 47.07 2.26
N VAL A 225 4.89 46.51 3.33
CA VAL A 225 4.07 47.26 4.30
C VAL A 225 4.87 47.73 5.54
N HIS A 226 6.06 47.17 5.79
CA HIS A 226 6.90 47.57 6.94
C HIS A 226 8.35 47.89 6.53
N PRO A 227 8.70 49.18 6.27
CA PRO A 227 10.09 49.58 6.17
C PRO A 227 10.72 49.69 7.58
N PRO A 228 11.93 49.15 7.84
CA PRO A 228 12.59 49.27 9.14
C PRO A 228 13.17 50.67 9.35
N THR A 229 12.96 51.22 10.54
CA THR A 229 13.45 52.51 11.03
C THR A 229 14.94 52.42 11.47
N PRO A 230 15.75 53.50 11.39
CA PRO A 230 17.19 53.42 11.64
C PRO A 230 17.59 53.69 13.11
N GLY A 231 18.48 52.84 13.63
CA GLY A 231 19.57 53.20 14.56
C GLY A 231 19.31 53.10 16.07
N LEU A 232 20.13 52.30 16.78
CA LEU A 232 21.21 52.81 17.66
C LEU A 232 22.07 51.66 18.26
N ARG A 233 23.35 51.69 17.88
CA ARG A 233 24.61 51.33 18.57
C ARG A 233 24.63 50.28 19.70
N GLY A 234 25.56 49.32 19.53
CA GLY A 234 26.50 48.92 20.59
C GLY A 234 26.98 47.47 20.51
N GLU A 235 28.29 47.30 20.31
CA GLU A 235 29.11 46.09 20.61
C GLU A 235 29.24 44.96 19.57
N SER A 236 30.24 45.17 18.70
CA SER A 236 31.36 44.26 18.34
C SER A 236 31.11 42.85 17.78
N GLU A 237 31.12 42.76 16.44
CA GLU A 237 31.69 41.63 15.69
C GLU A 237 33.01 42.08 15.00
N PRO A 238 34.06 41.23 14.92
CA PRO A 238 35.32 41.57 14.25
C PRO A 238 35.21 41.52 12.72
N GLN A 239 35.82 42.51 12.07
CA GLN A 239 35.91 42.68 10.62
C GLN A 239 36.74 41.59 9.92
N LEU A 240 36.24 41.15 8.75
CA LEU A 240 37.00 40.42 7.74
C LEU A 240 37.96 41.37 6.98
N PRO A 241 39.23 40.99 6.76
CA PRO A 241 40.08 41.64 5.77
C PRO A 241 39.85 41.11 4.35
N PRO A 242 40.26 41.87 3.31
CA PRO A 242 40.00 41.58 1.92
C PRO A 242 41.03 40.64 1.31
N THR A 243 40.68 40.09 0.14
CA THR A 243 41.57 39.50 -0.88
C THR A 243 41.65 37.98 -0.86
N PHE A 244 40.88 37.38 -1.77
CA PHE A 244 41.01 35.99 -2.20
C PHE A 244 42.31 35.86 -3.02
N THR A 245 43.28 35.09 -2.53
CA THR A 245 44.41 34.59 -3.34
C THR A 245 44.37 33.06 -3.25
N PRO A 246 44.31 32.32 -4.37
CA PRO A 246 44.23 30.87 -4.33
C PRO A 246 45.58 30.28 -3.89
N LEU A 247 45.61 29.65 -2.71
CA LEU A 247 46.77 28.87 -2.27
C LEU A 247 46.87 27.56 -3.08
N GLN A 248 48.03 27.38 -3.73
CA GLN A 248 48.43 26.11 -4.34
C GLN A 248 48.50 25.00 -3.29
N ARG A 249 47.87 23.86 -3.58
CA ARG A 249 48.05 22.63 -2.79
C ARG A 249 49.43 22.03 -3.09
N PRO A 250 50.26 21.70 -2.08
CA PRO A 250 51.45 20.90 -2.31
C PRO A 250 51.06 19.44 -2.66
N PRO A 251 51.88 18.73 -3.45
CA PRO A 251 51.62 17.33 -3.80
C PRO A 251 51.72 16.43 -2.56
N PHE A 252 50.80 15.48 -2.48
CA PHE A 252 50.69 14.49 -1.41
C PHE A 252 51.95 13.58 -1.43
N GLN A 253 52.79 13.68 -0.40
CA GLN A 253 53.83 12.68 -0.13
C GLN A 253 53.26 11.57 0.75
N PRO A 254 53.40 10.29 0.37
CA PRO A 254 53.02 9.18 1.25
C PRO A 254 53.99 9.12 2.44
N LEU A 255 53.44 9.26 3.65
CA LEU A 255 54.18 9.05 4.90
C LEU A 255 54.60 7.58 5.00
N GLN A 256 55.87 7.32 4.78
CA GLN A 256 56.55 6.10 5.20
C GLN A 256 56.68 6.11 6.72
N THR A 257 56.04 5.15 7.38
CA THR A 257 56.26 4.88 8.81
C THR A 257 57.27 3.75 8.95
N SER A 258 58.50 4.11 9.28
CA SER A 258 59.55 3.19 9.73
C SER A 258 59.74 3.36 11.24
N GLY A 259 59.33 2.36 12.02
CA GLY A 259 59.48 2.25 13.49
C GLY A 259 59.04 0.85 13.96
N PRO A 260 59.61 0.30 15.04
CA PRO A 260 60.07 -1.09 15.13
C PRO A 260 58.95 -2.14 15.14
N GLY A 261 59.24 -3.27 14.50
CA GLY A 261 58.33 -4.40 14.32
C GLY A 261 57.78 -4.95 15.63
N ILE A 262 56.49 -4.75 15.83
CA ILE A 262 55.66 -5.55 16.72
C ILE A 262 55.32 -6.82 15.90
N PRO A 263 55.66 -8.03 16.38
CA PRO A 263 55.29 -9.24 15.66
C PRO A 263 53.76 -9.30 15.51
N PRO A 264 53.24 -9.76 14.36
CA PRO A 264 51.81 -9.85 14.16
C PRO A 264 51.20 -10.71 15.27
N PRO A 265 50.12 -10.27 15.94
CA PRO A 265 49.45 -11.10 16.91
C PRO A 265 48.95 -12.35 16.17
N ALA A 266 49.25 -13.52 16.73
CA ALA A 266 48.67 -14.78 16.28
C ALA A 266 47.13 -14.65 16.18
N PRO A 267 46.46 -15.39 15.28
CA PRO A 267 45.00 -15.39 15.16
C PRO A 267 44.37 -16.03 16.40
N GLY A 268 44.33 -15.26 17.49
CA GLY A 268 43.58 -15.54 18.70
C GLY A 268 42.18 -14.96 18.52
N SER A 269 41.17 -15.78 18.84
CA SER A 269 39.75 -15.46 18.77
C SER A 269 39.46 -14.01 19.16
N ALA A 270 38.85 -13.24 18.25
CA ALA A 270 38.28 -11.95 18.60
C ALA A 270 37.41 -12.12 19.85
N ALA A 271 37.74 -11.40 20.91
CA ALA A 271 36.94 -11.44 22.14
C ALA A 271 35.49 -11.07 21.79
N PRO A 272 34.49 -11.83 22.28
CA PRO A 272 33.10 -11.56 21.94
C PRO A 272 32.72 -10.15 22.40
N ILE A 273 32.19 -9.34 21.48
CA ILE A 273 31.66 -8.01 21.79
C ILE A 273 30.54 -8.21 22.81
N ARG A 274 30.70 -7.63 24.01
CA ARG A 274 29.71 -7.73 25.08
C ARG A 274 28.70 -6.59 24.94
N TRP A 275 27.57 -6.88 24.33
CA TRP A 275 26.46 -5.93 24.20
C TRP A 275 25.82 -5.62 25.55
N THR A 276 25.41 -4.37 25.74
CA THR A 276 24.68 -3.91 26.92
C THR A 276 23.30 -3.42 26.51
N LEU A 277 22.23 -3.95 27.12
CA LEU A 277 20.88 -3.50 26.82
C LEU A 277 20.67 -2.05 27.31
N PRO A 278 20.01 -1.19 26.52
CA PRO A 278 19.67 0.17 26.96
C PRO A 278 18.71 0.16 28.15
N ALA A 279 18.92 1.05 29.12
CA ALA A 279 18.04 1.17 30.26
C ALA A 279 16.73 1.87 29.87
N VAL A 280 15.58 1.24 30.14
CA VAL A 280 14.25 1.75 29.76
C VAL A 280 14.01 3.19 30.21
N LYS A 281 14.46 3.55 31.42
CA LYS A 281 14.26 4.89 32.00
C LYS A 281 15.09 6.00 31.36
N GLU A 282 16.20 5.64 30.71
CA GLU A 282 17.09 6.60 30.03
C GLU A 282 16.60 6.85 28.60
N ILE A 283 16.00 5.83 27.99
CA ILE A 283 15.51 5.88 26.61
C ILE A 283 14.09 6.42 26.53
N LEU A 284 13.19 6.01 27.42
CA LEU A 284 11.75 6.31 27.33
C LEU A 284 11.28 7.29 28.40
N ASP A 285 10.40 8.18 27.98
CA ASP A 285 9.78 9.18 28.85
C ASP A 285 8.54 8.59 29.53
N ALA A 286 8.28 8.99 30.77
CA ALA A 286 7.10 8.55 31.51
C ALA A 286 5.83 9.28 31.01
N GLY A 287 4.69 8.59 31.03
CA GLY A 287 3.42 9.22 30.69
C GLY A 287 3.00 10.27 31.72
N ALA A 288 2.28 11.30 31.25
CA ALA A 288 1.63 12.26 32.12
C ALA A 288 0.34 11.67 32.69
N ALA A 289 0.10 11.85 34.00
CA ALA A 289 -1.17 11.47 34.61
C ALA A 289 -2.32 12.33 34.03
N PRO A 290 -3.42 11.72 33.54
CA PRO A 290 -4.53 12.49 32.99
C PRO A 290 -5.22 13.30 34.09
N SER A 291 -5.59 14.54 33.79
CA SER A 291 -6.55 15.29 34.62
C SER A 291 -7.90 14.56 34.58
N ILE A 292 -8.49 14.34 35.75
CA ILE A 292 -9.79 13.69 35.90
C ILE A 292 -10.82 14.77 36.21
N ASN A 293 -11.84 14.88 35.37
CA ASN A 293 -13.01 15.71 35.64
C ASN A 293 -14.21 14.79 35.86
N GLU A 294 -14.37 14.31 37.10
CA GLU A 294 -15.43 13.37 37.49
C GLU A 294 -16.83 13.97 37.26
N GLU A 295 -17.00 15.27 37.54
CA GLU A 295 -18.27 15.98 37.35
C GLU A 295 -18.73 15.91 35.88
N PHE A 296 -17.80 16.08 34.94
CA PHE A 296 -18.11 15.99 33.51
C PHE A 296 -18.53 14.58 33.07
N ILE A 297 -17.93 13.53 33.68
CA ILE A 297 -18.27 12.14 33.38
C ILE A 297 -19.67 11.81 33.91
N GLU A 298 -20.00 12.26 35.12
CA GLU A 298 -21.34 12.09 35.69
C GLU A 298 -22.43 12.83 34.90
N GLN A 299 -22.13 14.06 34.44
CA GLN A 299 -23.05 14.80 33.57
C GLN A 299 -23.37 14.03 32.28
N ARG A 300 -22.36 13.42 31.66
CA ARG A 300 -22.56 12.57 30.47
C ARG A 300 -23.36 11.31 30.77
N ALA A 301 -23.13 10.67 31.92
CA ALA A 301 -23.91 9.52 32.35
C ALA A 301 -25.40 9.87 32.45
N ARG A 302 -25.75 10.97 33.14
CA ARG A 302 -27.13 11.46 33.27
C ARG A 302 -27.74 11.79 31.90
N LEU A 303 -26.99 12.45 31.03
CA LEU A 303 -27.45 12.80 29.69
C LEU A 303 -27.76 11.56 28.82
N ILE A 304 -26.98 10.48 28.96
CA ILE A 304 -27.26 9.20 28.28
C ILE A 304 -28.60 8.63 28.76
N GLU A 305 -28.83 8.58 30.06
CA GLU A 305 -30.06 8.06 30.67
C GLU A 305 -31.29 8.87 30.23
N GLU A 306 -31.21 10.20 30.32
CA GLU A 306 -32.27 11.13 29.91
C GLU A 306 -32.60 10.98 28.41
N THR A 307 -31.55 10.89 27.57
CA THR A 307 -31.73 10.73 26.12
C THR A 307 -32.42 9.40 25.82
N LEU A 308 -31.92 8.30 26.38
CA LEU A 308 -32.52 6.97 26.20
C LEU A 308 -33.98 6.90 26.66
N ALA A 309 -34.30 7.53 27.80
CA ALA A 309 -35.66 7.65 28.28
C ALA A 309 -36.56 8.46 27.32
N SER A 310 -36.07 9.57 26.77
CA SER A 310 -36.82 10.43 25.84
C SER A 310 -37.24 9.72 24.55
N PHE A 311 -36.43 8.77 24.07
CA PHE A 311 -36.72 7.93 22.89
C PHE A 311 -37.47 6.61 23.24
N GLY A 312 -37.95 6.49 24.48
CA GLY A 312 -38.74 5.35 24.94
C GLY A 312 -37.94 4.05 25.11
N ALA A 313 -36.64 4.16 25.43
CA ALA A 313 -35.75 3.06 25.75
C ALA A 313 -35.08 3.29 27.12
N PRO A 314 -35.84 3.47 28.23
CA PRO A 314 -35.30 3.77 29.54
C PRO A 314 -34.26 2.72 29.97
N ALA A 315 -33.16 3.21 30.51
CA ALA A 315 -32.04 2.43 30.99
C ALA A 315 -31.20 3.30 31.95
N HIS A 316 -30.42 2.65 32.82
CA HIS A 316 -29.55 3.34 33.78
C HIS A 316 -28.09 2.87 33.66
N VAL A 317 -27.17 3.74 34.06
CA VAL A 317 -25.73 3.50 34.05
C VAL A 317 -25.35 2.74 35.33
N VAL A 318 -24.75 1.56 35.16
CA VAL A 318 -24.30 0.69 36.27
C VAL A 318 -22.79 0.72 36.49
N GLU A 319 -22.02 1.05 35.45
CA GLU A 319 -20.56 1.02 35.48
C GLU A 319 -19.99 2.08 34.55
N ILE A 320 -18.90 2.73 34.95
CA ILE A 320 -18.20 3.72 34.13
C ILE A 320 -16.72 3.35 34.12
N ASN A 321 -16.22 2.98 32.94
CA ASN A 321 -14.82 2.63 32.73
C ASN A 321 -14.18 3.69 31.83
N ARG A 322 -13.28 4.50 32.40
CA ARG A 322 -12.56 5.54 31.65
C ARG A 322 -11.31 4.95 31.00
N GLY A 323 -11.32 4.89 29.68
CA GLY A 323 -10.13 4.60 28.88
C GLY A 323 -9.42 5.86 28.40
N PRO A 324 -8.27 5.72 27.73
CA PRO A 324 -7.48 6.86 27.24
C PRO A 324 -8.19 7.70 26.16
N ALA A 325 -8.86 7.03 25.21
CA ALA A 325 -9.53 7.68 24.08
C ALA A 325 -11.05 7.76 24.23
N VAL A 326 -11.65 6.79 24.91
CA VAL A 326 -13.10 6.67 25.10
C VAL A 326 -13.41 6.38 26.56
N THR A 327 -14.60 6.78 27.00
CA THR A 327 -15.20 6.33 28.26
C THR A 327 -16.33 5.37 27.92
N GLN A 328 -16.30 4.17 28.50
CA GLN A 328 -17.34 3.17 28.35
C GLN A 328 -18.35 3.30 29.50
N PHE A 329 -19.60 3.60 29.16
CA PHE A 329 -20.73 3.61 30.07
C PHE A 329 -21.47 2.27 29.94
N GLY A 330 -21.49 1.48 31.02
CA GLY A 330 -22.26 0.25 31.10
C GLY A 330 -23.72 0.57 31.42
N ILE A 331 -24.62 0.23 30.50
CA ILE A 331 -26.04 0.57 30.54
C ILE A 331 -26.88 -0.70 30.71
N GLU A 332 -27.67 -0.75 31.78
CA GLU A 332 -28.65 -1.82 31.99
C GLU A 332 -30.05 -1.38 31.52
N PRO A 333 -30.69 -2.08 30.57
CA PRO A 333 -32.01 -1.72 30.07
C PRO A 333 -33.12 -1.94 31.12
N ASP A 334 -33.98 -0.94 31.32
CA ASP A 334 -35.08 -1.01 32.27
C ASP A 334 -36.30 -1.77 31.72
N PHE A 335 -37.32 -1.91 32.57
CA PHE A 335 -38.62 -2.48 32.20
C PHE A 335 -39.61 -1.37 31.83
N ILE A 336 -40.28 -1.52 30.68
CA ILE A 336 -41.40 -0.66 30.28
C ILE A 336 -42.71 -1.38 30.61
N GLU A 337 -43.65 -0.64 31.17
CA GLU A 337 -45.03 -1.12 31.36
C GLU A 337 -45.84 -0.93 30.09
N THR A 338 -46.34 -2.04 29.56
CA THR A 338 -47.25 -2.06 28.40
C THR A 338 -48.60 -2.62 28.83
N ARG A 339 -49.64 -2.39 28.02
CA ARG A 339 -51.00 -2.91 28.26
C ARG A 339 -51.05 -4.45 28.42
N SER A 340 -50.01 -5.15 27.97
CA SER A 340 -49.84 -6.61 28.03
C SER A 340 -48.87 -7.09 29.13
N GLY A 341 -48.32 -6.20 29.97
CA GLY A 341 -47.41 -6.53 31.06
C GLY A 341 -46.10 -5.74 31.06
N ARG A 342 -45.18 -6.10 31.98
CA ARG A 342 -43.82 -5.55 32.06
C ARG A 342 -42.90 -6.23 31.04
N THR A 343 -42.31 -5.46 30.15
CA THR A 343 -41.38 -5.96 29.13
C THR A 343 -40.06 -5.20 29.24
N ARG A 344 -38.93 -5.91 29.30
CA ARG A 344 -37.60 -5.29 29.30
C ARG A 344 -37.32 -4.61 27.95
N VAL A 345 -36.68 -3.45 27.99
CA VAL A 345 -36.23 -2.76 26.78
C VAL A 345 -35.35 -3.69 25.96
N ARG A 346 -35.66 -3.81 24.67
CA ARG A 346 -34.86 -4.64 23.75
C ARG A 346 -33.53 -3.96 23.48
N VAL A 347 -32.45 -4.72 23.58
CA VAL A 347 -31.08 -4.27 23.26
C VAL A 347 -31.00 -3.64 21.86
N SER A 348 -31.69 -4.22 20.87
CA SER A 348 -31.73 -3.67 19.50
C SER A 348 -32.24 -2.24 19.42
N ARG A 349 -33.11 -1.82 20.36
CA ARG A 349 -33.65 -0.47 20.42
C ARG A 349 -32.61 0.54 20.93
N ILE A 350 -31.75 0.12 21.87
CA ILE A 350 -30.62 0.94 22.33
C ILE A 350 -29.59 1.07 21.20
N VAL A 351 -29.28 -0.03 20.53
CA VAL A 351 -28.33 -0.05 19.40
C VAL A 351 -28.78 0.87 18.26
N SER A 352 -30.09 0.96 17.98
CA SER A 352 -30.62 1.86 16.94
C SER A 352 -30.54 3.35 17.28
N LEU A 353 -30.35 3.71 18.56
CA LEU A 353 -30.27 5.12 19.02
C LEU A 353 -28.84 5.65 19.04
N ALA A 354 -27.87 4.96 18.42
CA ALA A 354 -26.47 5.36 18.44
C ALA A 354 -26.23 6.77 17.88
N ASP A 355 -26.90 7.12 16.78
CA ASP A 355 -26.75 8.43 16.13
C ASP A 355 -27.41 9.55 16.95
N ASP A 356 -28.57 9.28 17.55
CA ASP A 356 -29.27 10.23 18.43
C ASP A 356 -28.46 10.49 19.71
N LEU A 357 -27.88 9.45 20.30
CA LEU A 357 -26.96 9.59 21.44
C LEU A 357 -25.71 10.37 21.06
N ALA A 358 -25.15 10.14 19.87
CA ALA A 358 -23.99 10.89 19.40
C ALA A 358 -24.31 12.38 19.27
N LEU A 359 -25.49 12.70 18.74
CA LEU A 359 -25.98 14.08 18.64
C LEU A 359 -26.16 14.71 20.03
N ALA A 360 -26.82 14.01 20.97
CA ALA A 360 -27.07 14.52 22.31
C ALA A 360 -25.77 14.79 23.09
N LEU A 361 -24.79 13.89 22.99
CA LEU A 361 -23.50 14.00 23.67
C LEU A 361 -22.51 14.92 22.96
N ALA A 362 -22.89 15.54 21.84
CA ALA A 362 -22.00 16.28 20.95
C ALA A 362 -20.74 15.47 20.58
N ALA A 363 -20.89 14.15 20.46
CA ALA A 363 -19.81 13.23 20.13
C ALA A 363 -19.76 13.03 18.61
N PRO A 364 -18.56 12.95 17.99
CA PRO A 364 -18.46 12.75 16.55
C PRO A 364 -19.09 11.42 16.13
N ARG A 365 -18.89 10.35 16.91
CA ARG A 365 -19.49 9.02 16.75
C ARG A 365 -19.50 8.28 18.09
N ILE A 366 -20.43 7.35 18.27
CA ILE A 366 -20.53 6.46 19.43
C ILE A 366 -20.49 5.00 18.97
N ARG A 367 -19.83 4.14 19.76
CA ARG A 367 -19.85 2.68 19.55
C ARG A 367 -20.65 2.02 20.66
N ILE A 368 -21.61 1.19 20.28
CA ILE A 368 -22.41 0.39 21.22
C ILE A 368 -21.95 -1.06 21.13
N GLN A 369 -21.41 -1.60 22.23
CA GLN A 369 -21.03 -3.00 22.39
C GLN A 369 -22.14 -3.72 23.16
N ALA A 370 -22.87 -4.61 22.48
CA ALA A 370 -24.02 -5.27 23.06
C ALA A 370 -24.02 -6.79 22.78
N PRO A 371 -23.98 -7.65 23.83
CA PRO A 371 -23.61 -7.36 25.22
C PRO A 371 -22.09 -7.16 25.39
N VAL A 372 -21.67 -6.60 26.52
CA VAL A 372 -20.24 -6.59 26.89
C VAL A 372 -19.81 -7.99 27.34
N PRO A 373 -18.72 -8.57 26.80
CA PRO A 373 -18.28 -9.91 27.17
C PRO A 373 -18.10 -10.08 28.68
N GLY A 374 -18.74 -11.12 29.24
CA GLY A 374 -18.66 -11.42 30.68
C GLY A 374 -19.47 -10.49 31.59
N ARG A 375 -20.24 -9.54 31.04
CA ARG A 375 -21.05 -8.57 31.81
C ARG A 375 -22.51 -8.58 31.33
N SER A 376 -23.43 -8.20 32.22
CA SER A 376 -24.88 -8.21 31.97
C SER A 376 -25.45 -6.87 31.47
N TYR A 377 -24.61 -6.00 30.92
CA TYR A 377 -24.99 -4.67 30.45
C TYR A 377 -24.55 -4.41 29.00
N VAL A 378 -25.08 -3.35 28.40
CA VAL A 378 -24.70 -2.83 27.09
C VAL A 378 -23.66 -1.72 27.29
N GLY A 379 -22.51 -1.81 26.62
CA GLY A 379 -21.45 -0.80 26.73
C GLY A 379 -21.64 0.28 25.68
N ILE A 380 -21.75 1.54 26.10
CA ILE A 380 -21.76 2.72 25.23
C ILE A 380 -20.41 3.41 25.35
N GLU A 381 -19.60 3.34 24.30
CA GLU A 381 -18.30 4.00 24.22
C GLU A 381 -18.45 5.41 23.65
N VAL A 382 -18.17 6.41 24.49
CA VAL A 382 -18.23 7.82 24.13
C VAL A 382 -16.80 8.38 24.06
N PRO A 383 -16.41 9.07 22.97
CA PRO A 383 -15.10 9.73 22.87
C PRO A 383 -14.86 10.73 24.01
N ASN A 384 -13.64 10.71 24.55
CA ASN A 384 -13.20 11.72 25.51
C ASN A 384 -12.98 13.06 24.79
N THR A 385 -13.21 14.17 25.49
CA THR A 385 -12.94 15.52 24.95
C THR A 385 -11.44 15.71 24.67
N GLU A 386 -10.60 15.17 25.55
CA GLU A 386 -9.15 15.13 25.39
C GLU A 386 -8.67 13.69 25.47
N MET A 387 -7.97 13.23 24.42
CA MET A 387 -7.37 11.89 24.40
C MET A 387 -6.10 11.88 25.23
N THR A 388 -5.99 10.93 26.15
CA THR A 388 -4.76 10.72 26.93
C THR A 388 -3.77 9.92 26.10
N LEU A 389 -2.55 10.44 25.96
CA LEU A 389 -1.46 9.76 25.31
C LEU A 389 -1.00 8.57 26.18
N VAL A 390 -0.89 7.39 25.56
CA VAL A 390 -0.41 6.17 26.24
C VAL A 390 1.09 6.07 26.01
N ALA A 391 1.92 6.44 26.98
CA ALA A 391 3.37 6.36 26.83
C ALA A 391 3.83 4.89 26.79
N LEU A 392 4.78 4.57 25.91
CA LEU A 392 5.33 3.22 25.79
C LEU A 392 5.93 2.71 27.11
N ARG A 393 6.62 3.61 27.84
CA ARG A 393 7.25 3.28 29.13
C ARG A 393 6.26 2.73 30.15
N ASP A 394 5.08 3.35 30.27
CA ASP A 394 4.07 2.96 31.25
C ASP A 394 3.62 1.51 31.06
N ILE A 395 3.60 1.03 29.81
CA ILE A 395 3.22 -0.35 29.50
C ILE A 395 4.41 -1.30 29.74
N ILE A 396 5.63 -0.92 29.36
CA ILE A 396 6.83 -1.74 29.59
C ILE A 396 7.12 -1.92 31.09
N GLU A 397 6.89 -0.90 31.90
CA GLU A 397 7.06 -0.96 33.37
C GLU A 397 5.90 -1.70 34.07
N SER A 398 4.81 -2.01 33.36
CA SER A 398 3.66 -2.72 33.94
C SER A 398 3.97 -4.17 34.30
N GLU A 399 3.31 -4.69 35.34
CA GLU A 399 3.44 -6.10 35.74
C GLU A 399 3.05 -7.07 34.62
N VAL A 400 2.03 -6.72 33.82
CA VAL A 400 1.54 -7.57 32.73
C VAL A 400 2.64 -7.79 31.70
N PHE A 401 3.37 -6.74 31.34
CA PHE A 401 4.50 -6.84 30.42
C PHE A 401 5.64 -7.66 31.01
N GLN A 402 6.01 -7.39 32.27
CA GLN A 402 7.11 -8.08 32.95
C GLN A 402 6.87 -9.58 33.14
N ARG A 403 5.61 -10.01 33.30
CA ARG A 403 5.24 -11.43 33.44
C ARG A 403 5.46 -12.25 32.17
N VAL A 404 5.32 -11.64 30.99
CA VAL A 404 5.56 -12.33 29.71
C VAL A 404 7.06 -12.50 29.51
N LYS A 405 7.60 -13.73 29.55
CA LYS A 405 9.06 -13.98 29.42
C LYS A 405 9.49 -14.35 27.99
N SER A 406 9.00 -13.60 27.00
CA SER A 406 9.38 -13.79 25.59
C SER A 406 10.34 -12.71 25.10
N PRO A 407 11.36 -13.05 24.29
CA PRO A 407 12.23 -12.06 23.65
C PRO A 407 11.48 -11.16 22.68
N LEU A 408 10.38 -11.63 22.08
CA LEU A 408 9.59 -10.88 21.10
C LEU A 408 8.26 -10.38 21.66
N ARG A 409 8.18 -10.11 22.97
CA ARG A 409 7.03 -9.46 23.59
C ARG A 409 6.99 -7.98 23.20
N ILE A 410 5.78 -7.50 22.89
CA ILE A 410 5.50 -6.15 22.41
C ILE A 410 4.40 -5.50 23.23
N ALA A 411 4.59 -4.24 23.58
CA ALA A 411 3.56 -3.43 24.20
C ALA A 411 2.62 -2.91 23.11
N LEU A 412 1.34 -3.26 23.17
CA LEU A 412 0.36 -2.80 22.18
C LEU A 412 -0.26 -1.47 22.61
N GLY A 413 -0.65 -1.33 23.87
CA GLY A 413 -1.42 -0.16 24.31
C GLY A 413 -2.19 -0.39 25.59
N ARG A 414 -3.32 0.32 25.72
CA ARG A 414 -4.33 0.09 26.75
C ARG A 414 -5.68 -0.23 26.13
N ASP A 415 -6.49 -1.04 26.80
CA ASP A 415 -7.86 -1.27 26.37
C ASP A 415 -8.80 -0.09 26.71
N VAL A 416 -10.08 -0.26 26.39
CA VAL A 416 -11.15 0.73 26.67
C VAL A 416 -11.35 0.99 28.17
N ALA A 417 -10.91 0.09 29.05
CA ALA A 417 -10.96 0.23 30.50
C ALA A 417 -9.63 0.75 31.08
N GLY A 418 -8.62 1.00 30.24
CA GLY A 418 -7.32 1.51 30.63
C GLY A 418 -6.31 0.45 31.06
N TYR A 419 -6.63 -0.85 30.99
CA TYR A 419 -5.70 -1.92 31.34
C TYR A 419 -4.61 -2.09 30.27
N PRO A 420 -3.36 -2.34 30.67
CA PRO A 420 -2.26 -2.54 29.72
C PRO A 420 -2.43 -3.83 28.91
N CYS A 421 -2.24 -3.74 27.60
CA CYS A 421 -2.31 -4.85 26.66
C CYS A 421 -0.95 -5.12 26.03
N VAL A 422 -0.54 -6.38 26.10
CA VAL A 422 0.77 -6.88 25.67
C VAL A 422 0.54 -8.09 24.78
N ALA A 423 1.35 -8.24 23.74
CA ALA A 423 1.32 -9.39 22.86
C ALA A 423 2.72 -9.98 22.66
N ASP A 424 2.81 -11.16 22.07
CA ASP A 424 4.07 -11.88 21.86
C ASP A 424 4.16 -12.42 20.43
N LEU A 425 5.11 -11.91 19.67
CA LEU A 425 5.30 -12.30 18.26
C LEU A 425 5.68 -13.79 18.12
N THR A 426 6.19 -14.45 19.16
CA THR A 426 6.47 -15.90 19.09
C THR A 426 5.18 -16.74 19.12
N ALA A 427 4.16 -16.26 19.84
CA ALA A 427 2.84 -16.91 19.91
C ALA A 427 2.00 -16.61 18.67
N MET A 428 2.15 -15.41 18.10
CA MET A 428 1.54 -14.97 16.85
C MET A 428 2.63 -14.70 15.79
N PRO A 429 3.11 -15.74 15.08
CA PRO A 429 4.38 -15.69 14.36
C PRO A 429 4.48 -14.58 13.31
N HIS A 430 3.35 -14.16 12.76
CA HIS A 430 3.26 -13.12 11.77
C HIS A 430 2.13 -12.15 12.09
N LEU A 431 2.37 -10.86 11.84
CA LEU A 431 1.47 -9.76 12.18
C LEU A 431 1.17 -8.92 10.94
N LEU A 432 -0.11 -8.65 10.69
CA LEU A 432 -0.57 -7.71 9.68
C LEU A 432 -1.06 -6.42 10.35
N ILE A 433 -0.53 -5.28 9.92
CA ILE A 433 -0.91 -3.94 10.41
C ILE A 433 -1.44 -3.13 9.24
N ALA A 434 -2.63 -2.55 9.36
CA ALA A 434 -3.19 -1.74 8.29
C ALA A 434 -3.97 -0.54 8.81
N GLY A 435 -3.95 0.56 8.05
CA GLY A 435 -4.70 1.77 8.38
C GLY A 435 -4.25 2.96 7.54
N THR A 436 -5.07 3.99 7.43
CA THR A 436 -4.76 5.14 6.58
C THR A 436 -3.65 6.02 7.15
N THR A 437 -3.12 6.95 6.36
CA THR A 437 -2.15 7.95 6.83
C THR A 437 -2.65 8.70 8.07
N GLY A 438 -1.79 8.92 9.05
CA GLY A 438 -2.12 9.63 10.30
C GLY A 438 -2.97 8.83 11.30
N SER A 439 -3.32 7.58 11.00
CA SER A 439 -4.13 6.74 11.89
C SER A 439 -3.38 6.18 13.10
N GLY A 440 -2.05 6.07 13.02
CA GLY A 440 -1.19 5.51 14.07
C GLY A 440 -0.31 4.32 13.63
N LYS A 441 -0.45 3.84 12.38
CA LYS A 441 0.33 2.70 11.83
C LYS A 441 1.84 2.83 12.07
N SER A 442 2.47 3.92 11.62
CA SER A 442 3.93 4.07 11.69
C SER A 442 4.43 4.16 13.13
N VAL A 443 3.69 4.86 14.00
CA VAL A 443 4.00 4.93 15.45
C VAL A 443 3.94 3.52 16.08
N CYS A 444 2.97 2.70 15.69
CA CYS A 444 2.87 1.32 16.16
C CYS A 444 4.04 0.45 15.69
N VAL A 445 4.43 0.53 14.42
CA VAL A 445 5.61 -0.17 13.89
C VAL A 445 6.87 0.24 14.67
N ASN A 446 7.06 1.55 14.89
CA ASN A 446 8.17 2.07 15.67
C ASN A 446 8.13 1.64 17.14
N ALA A 447 6.95 1.59 17.75
CA ALA A 447 6.80 1.10 19.11
C ALA A 447 7.15 -0.39 19.23
N ILE A 448 6.78 -1.21 18.24
CA ILE A 448 7.17 -2.61 18.16
C ILE A 448 8.69 -2.73 18.05
N LEU A 449 9.32 -2.02 17.12
CA LEU A 449 10.79 -2.02 16.95
C LEU A 449 11.50 -1.56 18.23
N THR A 450 11.01 -0.51 18.87
CA THR A 450 11.52 0.00 20.15
C THR A 450 11.43 -1.06 21.24
N CYS A 451 10.29 -1.76 21.37
CA CYS A 451 10.15 -2.89 22.29
C CYS A 451 11.23 -3.94 22.02
N LEU A 452 11.39 -4.37 20.76
CA LEU A 452 12.34 -5.41 20.40
C LEU A 452 13.80 -5.01 20.71
N LEU A 453 14.18 -3.77 20.42
CA LEU A 453 15.52 -3.25 20.63
C LEU A 453 15.86 -2.96 22.09
N LEU A 454 14.86 -2.72 22.95
CA LEU A 454 15.07 -2.56 24.39
C LEU A 454 15.31 -3.89 25.12
N GLN A 455 14.96 -5.01 24.48
CA GLN A 455 14.90 -6.32 25.14
C GLN A 455 15.89 -7.33 24.59
N ASN A 456 16.45 -7.10 23.40
CA ASN A 456 17.27 -8.08 22.69
C ASN A 456 18.60 -7.49 22.26
N THR A 457 19.66 -8.28 22.41
CA THR A 457 20.96 -7.98 21.82
C THR A 457 21.00 -8.40 20.34
N PRO A 458 21.99 -7.93 19.55
CA PRO A 458 22.19 -8.40 18.17
C PRO A 458 22.45 -9.91 18.03
N ASP A 459 22.85 -10.59 19.11
CA ASP A 459 23.05 -12.04 19.13
C ASP A 459 21.74 -12.81 19.37
N ASP A 460 20.73 -12.15 19.93
CA ASP A 460 19.41 -12.72 20.20
C ASP A 460 18.40 -12.37 19.09
N LEU A 461 18.56 -11.19 18.45
CA LEU A 461 17.64 -10.67 17.45
C LEU A 461 18.38 -10.02 16.28
N ARG A 462 17.93 -10.35 15.07
CA ARG A 462 18.35 -9.70 13.82
C ARG A 462 17.16 -9.19 13.03
N LEU A 463 17.35 -8.05 12.38
CA LEU A 463 16.30 -7.30 11.70
C LEU A 463 16.59 -7.14 10.21
N ILE A 464 15.53 -7.24 9.40
CA ILE A 464 15.49 -6.72 8.02
C ILE A 464 14.35 -5.73 7.97
N LEU A 465 14.66 -4.48 7.63
CA LEU A 465 13.68 -3.41 7.54
C LEU A 465 13.54 -2.99 6.08
N VAL A 466 12.30 -2.88 5.62
CA VAL A 466 11.95 -2.49 4.26
C VAL A 466 11.11 -1.22 4.32
N ASP A 467 11.64 -0.14 3.74
CA ASP A 467 11.00 1.17 3.70
C ASP A 467 11.16 1.78 2.29
N PRO A 468 10.22 1.47 1.39
CA PRO A 468 10.31 1.95 0.00
C PRO A 468 10.14 3.46 -0.13
N LYS A 469 9.49 4.10 0.85
CA LYS A 469 9.20 5.53 0.86
C LYS A 469 10.31 6.36 1.51
N ARG A 470 11.24 5.72 2.22
CA ARG A 470 12.38 6.32 2.93
C ARG A 470 11.99 7.26 4.08
N VAL A 471 10.78 7.13 4.61
CA VAL A 471 10.25 8.08 5.60
C VAL A 471 10.34 7.53 7.02
N GLU A 472 10.03 6.25 7.21
CA GLU A 472 9.66 5.73 8.54
C GLU A 472 10.80 4.94 9.19
N LEU A 473 11.49 4.07 8.44
CA LEU A 473 12.44 3.10 9.01
C LEU A 473 13.91 3.45 8.71
N THR A 474 14.17 4.39 7.81
CA THR A 474 15.54 4.80 7.45
C THR A 474 16.34 5.33 8.65
N GLY A 475 15.67 5.86 9.67
CA GLY A 475 16.27 6.32 10.92
C GLY A 475 17.03 5.23 11.69
N TYR A 476 16.69 3.94 11.51
CA TYR A 476 17.33 2.82 12.19
C TYR A 476 18.65 2.37 11.55
N ASN A 477 19.08 2.95 10.42
CA ASN A 477 20.33 2.55 9.77
C ASN A 477 21.52 2.62 10.74
N GLY A 478 22.43 1.64 10.67
CA GLY A 478 23.64 1.61 11.51
C GLY A 478 23.47 1.01 12.90
N ILE A 479 22.27 0.59 13.31
CA ILE A 479 22.16 -0.26 14.52
C ILE A 479 22.75 -1.66 14.25
N PRO A 480 23.35 -2.33 15.24
CA PRO A 480 24.03 -3.60 15.07
C PRO A 480 23.08 -4.78 14.80
N HIS A 481 21.76 -4.63 15.05
CA HIS A 481 20.75 -5.67 14.81
C HIS A 481 20.42 -5.86 13.33
N LEU A 482 20.68 -4.87 12.48
CA LEU A 482 20.36 -4.94 11.05
C LEU A 482 21.27 -5.94 10.34
N LEU A 483 20.68 -6.82 9.52
CA LEU A 483 21.45 -7.72 8.63
C LEU A 483 21.96 -7.01 7.38
N ALA A 484 21.23 -5.99 6.95
CA ALA A 484 21.58 -5.11 5.84
C ALA A 484 21.05 -3.71 6.14
N PRO A 485 21.59 -2.67 5.47
CA PRO A 485 20.96 -1.35 5.47
C PRO A 485 19.48 -1.46 5.10
N VAL A 486 18.68 -0.53 5.62
CA VAL A 486 17.23 -0.47 5.36
C VAL A 486 16.99 -0.54 3.86
N VAL A 487 16.20 -1.53 3.43
CA VAL A 487 15.98 -1.83 2.02
C VAL A 487 14.97 -0.84 1.47
N VAL A 488 15.42 0.01 0.56
CA VAL A 488 14.61 1.05 -0.08
C VAL A 488 14.24 0.71 -1.53
N GLU A 489 15.00 -0.18 -2.16
CA GLU A 489 14.80 -0.61 -3.55
C GLU A 489 13.93 -1.86 -3.58
N MET A 490 12.83 -1.81 -4.33
CA MET A 490 11.81 -2.86 -4.35
C MET A 490 12.31 -4.20 -4.88
N GLU A 491 13.16 -4.17 -5.90
CA GLU A 491 13.78 -5.36 -6.47
C GLU A 491 14.65 -6.11 -5.44
N ARG A 492 15.29 -5.37 -4.52
CA ARG A 492 16.09 -5.95 -3.45
C ARG A 492 15.25 -6.58 -2.34
N VAL A 493 14.00 -6.15 -2.17
CA VAL A 493 13.09 -6.72 -1.18
C VAL A 493 12.78 -8.18 -1.51
N ILE A 494 12.51 -8.47 -2.78
CA ILE A 494 12.26 -9.84 -3.24
C ILE A 494 13.47 -10.72 -2.96
N GLY A 495 14.68 -10.24 -3.29
CA GLY A 495 15.93 -10.95 -2.97
C GLY A 495 16.11 -11.20 -1.46
N ALA A 496 15.74 -10.24 -0.61
CA ALA A 496 15.76 -10.42 0.84
C ALA A 496 14.76 -11.48 1.32
N LEU A 497 13.53 -11.48 0.81
CA LEU A 497 12.51 -12.50 1.14
C LEU A 497 12.92 -13.90 0.67
N GLN A 498 13.52 -14.02 -0.52
CA GLN A 498 14.07 -15.29 -1.01
C GLN A 498 15.25 -15.77 -0.15
N TRP A 499 16.13 -14.85 0.27
CA TRP A 499 17.20 -15.17 1.22
C TRP A 499 16.65 -15.68 2.54
N MET A 500 15.60 -15.05 3.09
CA MET A 500 14.93 -15.54 4.29
C MET A 500 14.37 -16.95 4.11
N SER A 501 13.79 -17.26 2.94
CA SER A 501 13.28 -18.61 2.67
C SER A 501 14.41 -19.63 2.67
N ARG A 502 15.60 -19.28 2.18
CA ARG A 502 16.79 -20.16 2.23
C ARG A 502 17.31 -20.32 3.65
N GLU A 503 17.36 -19.24 4.43
CA GLU A 503 17.75 -19.27 5.85
C GLU A 503 16.76 -20.11 6.68
N MET A 504 15.46 -20.04 6.39
CA MET A 504 14.45 -20.91 6.98
C MET A 504 14.73 -22.39 6.70
N ASP A 505 14.97 -22.76 5.43
CA ASP A 505 15.29 -24.14 5.04
C ASP A 505 16.57 -24.62 5.73
N LYS A 506 17.62 -23.77 5.77
CA LYS A 506 18.87 -24.05 6.49
C LYS A 506 18.64 -24.32 7.98
N ARG A 507 17.80 -23.54 8.64
CA ARG A 507 17.46 -23.74 10.06
C ARG A 507 16.75 -25.08 10.28
N TYR A 508 15.84 -25.47 9.40
CA TYR A 508 15.20 -26.78 9.48
C TYR A 508 16.22 -27.93 9.38
N HIS A 509 17.19 -27.83 8.47
CA HIS A 509 18.28 -28.82 8.39
C HIS A 509 19.12 -28.88 9.67
N LEU A 510 19.48 -27.71 10.23
CA LEU A 510 20.21 -27.63 11.50
C LEU A 510 19.41 -28.21 12.66
N PHE A 511 18.09 -28.01 12.69
CA PHE A 511 17.24 -28.56 13.74
C PHE A 511 17.15 -30.08 13.62
N SER A 512 16.97 -30.58 12.39
CA SER A 512 16.90 -32.02 12.13
C SER A 512 18.20 -32.74 12.47
N SER A 513 19.37 -32.15 12.19
CA SER A 513 20.66 -32.81 12.43
C SER A 513 20.95 -33.03 13.91
N ILE A 514 20.43 -32.16 14.79
CA ILE A 514 20.58 -32.30 16.24
C ILE A 514 19.31 -32.82 16.95
N GLY A 515 18.26 -33.13 16.19
CA GLY A 515 16.96 -33.58 16.71
C GLY A 515 16.20 -32.54 17.54
N ALA A 516 16.36 -31.25 17.22
CA ALA A 516 15.59 -30.16 17.81
C ALA A 516 14.28 -29.93 17.05
N ARG A 517 13.21 -29.54 17.75
CA ARG A 517 11.89 -29.29 17.13
C ARG A 517 11.69 -27.87 16.62
N ASN A 518 12.35 -26.91 17.24
CA ASN A 518 12.21 -25.48 16.95
C ASN A 518 13.44 -24.72 17.45
N ILE A 519 13.49 -23.43 17.17
CA ILE A 519 14.59 -22.54 17.58
C ILE A 519 14.83 -22.53 19.10
N VAL A 520 13.78 -22.66 19.91
CA VAL A 520 13.90 -22.65 21.38
C VAL A 520 14.64 -23.88 21.86
N ASP A 521 14.25 -25.07 21.39
CA ASP A 521 14.91 -26.35 21.69
C ASP A 521 16.35 -26.35 21.14
N TYR A 522 16.54 -25.88 19.91
CA TYR A 522 17.87 -25.74 19.32
C TYR A 522 18.79 -24.85 20.17
N ASN A 523 18.34 -23.65 20.52
CA ASN A 523 19.12 -22.70 21.30
C ASN A 523 19.39 -23.18 22.72
N ALA A 524 18.45 -23.90 23.35
CA ALA A 524 18.66 -24.52 24.65
C ALA A 524 19.80 -25.55 24.59
N ARG A 525 19.80 -26.43 23.59
CA ARG A 525 20.86 -27.43 23.39
C ARG A 525 22.21 -26.79 23.07
N MET A 526 22.25 -25.79 22.19
CA MET A 526 23.48 -25.05 21.90
C MET A 526 24.03 -24.36 23.14
N SER A 527 23.16 -23.78 23.98
CA SER A 527 23.56 -23.15 25.23
C SER A 527 24.22 -24.14 26.19
N LEU A 528 23.71 -25.37 26.29
CA LEU A 528 24.28 -26.43 27.12
C LEU A 528 25.64 -26.90 26.61
N GLN A 529 25.85 -26.84 25.30
CA GLN A 529 27.11 -27.20 24.63
C GLN A 529 28.11 -26.03 24.55
N GLY A 530 27.77 -24.85 25.09
CA GLY A 530 28.60 -23.64 24.98
C GLY A 530 28.77 -23.13 23.54
N SER A 531 27.91 -23.57 22.62
CA SER A 531 27.93 -23.20 21.20
C SER A 531 27.07 -21.97 20.91
N LYS A 532 27.29 -21.33 19.76
CA LYS A 532 26.57 -20.11 19.36
C LYS A 532 25.09 -20.41 19.12
N LYS A 533 24.22 -19.58 19.70
CA LYS A 533 22.77 -19.60 19.50
C LYS A 533 22.40 -18.98 18.14
N LEU A 534 21.23 -19.35 17.63
CA LEU A 534 20.62 -18.68 16.49
C LEU A 534 19.74 -17.52 16.97
N PRO A 535 19.89 -16.31 16.38
CA PRO A 535 19.02 -15.19 16.68
C PRO A 535 17.63 -15.41 16.07
N TYR A 536 16.61 -14.82 16.69
CA TYR A 536 15.33 -14.58 16.02
C TYR A 536 15.54 -13.62 14.85
N LEU A 537 14.86 -13.86 13.74
CA LEU A 537 14.84 -12.94 12.60
C LEU A 537 13.46 -12.30 12.52
N VAL A 538 13.39 -10.97 12.56
CA VAL A 538 12.15 -10.23 12.35
C VAL A 538 12.29 -9.37 11.11
N VAL A 539 11.34 -9.51 10.20
CA VAL A 539 11.30 -8.71 8.97
C VAL A 539 10.09 -7.81 9.00
N VAL A 540 10.34 -6.53 8.81
CA VAL A 540 9.31 -5.48 8.86
C VAL A 540 9.22 -4.83 7.50
N ILE A 541 8.04 -4.88 6.90
CA ILE A 541 7.73 -4.25 5.62
C ILE A 541 6.74 -3.13 5.89
N ASP A 542 7.16 -1.87 5.74
CA ASP A 542 6.30 -0.73 6.10
C ASP A 542 5.11 -0.55 5.16
N GLU A 543 5.28 -0.87 3.87
CA GLU A 543 4.25 -0.76 2.86
C GLU A 543 4.25 -1.99 1.93
N LEU A 544 3.40 -2.97 2.25
CA LEU A 544 3.19 -4.15 1.41
C LEU A 544 2.63 -3.79 0.03
N ALA A 545 1.81 -2.74 -0.06
CA ALA A 545 1.15 -2.36 -1.31
C ALA A 545 2.14 -2.07 -2.44
N ASP A 546 3.27 -1.44 -2.11
CA ASP A 546 4.27 -1.10 -3.11
C ASP A 546 4.88 -2.38 -3.72
N LEU A 547 5.01 -3.48 -2.95
CA LEU A 547 5.50 -4.77 -3.45
C LEU A 547 4.46 -5.47 -4.32
N MET A 548 3.21 -5.45 -3.87
CA MET A 548 2.08 -6.06 -4.59
C MET A 548 1.79 -5.34 -5.92
N MET A 549 2.15 -4.07 -6.05
CA MET A 549 2.02 -3.33 -7.31
C MET A 549 3.10 -3.68 -8.34
N ILE A 550 4.28 -4.11 -7.90
CA ILE A 550 5.43 -4.38 -8.79
C ILE A 550 5.48 -5.86 -9.16
N ALA A 551 5.38 -6.74 -8.15
CA ALA A 551 5.54 -8.18 -8.33
C ALA A 551 4.56 -8.96 -7.42
N PRO A 552 3.24 -8.91 -7.70
CA PRO A 552 2.22 -9.52 -6.83
C PRO A 552 2.42 -11.02 -6.66
N ASP A 553 2.57 -11.77 -7.76
CA ASP A 553 2.66 -13.23 -7.75
C ASP A 553 3.86 -13.74 -6.94
N GLU A 554 5.02 -13.11 -7.12
CA GLU A 554 6.25 -13.51 -6.44
C GLU A 554 6.23 -13.11 -4.95
N THR A 555 5.74 -11.91 -4.66
CA THR A 555 5.59 -11.39 -3.29
C THR A 555 4.63 -12.27 -2.49
N GLU A 556 3.43 -12.51 -3.01
CA GLU A 556 2.40 -13.31 -2.34
C GLU A 556 2.88 -14.74 -2.10
N ARG A 557 3.49 -15.38 -3.11
CA ARG A 557 4.02 -16.75 -3.00
C ARG A 557 5.09 -16.86 -1.92
N THR A 558 6.04 -15.93 -1.89
CA THR A 558 7.17 -15.97 -0.96
C THR A 558 6.73 -15.66 0.47
N ILE A 559 5.91 -14.62 0.64
CA ILE A 559 5.34 -14.26 1.95
C ILE A 559 4.48 -15.41 2.49
N THR A 560 3.63 -16.01 1.66
CA THR A 560 2.78 -17.14 2.07
C THR A 560 3.61 -18.33 2.51
N ARG A 561 4.64 -18.71 1.75
CA ARG A 561 5.53 -19.83 2.13
C ARG A 561 6.22 -19.57 3.46
N LEU A 562 6.77 -18.36 3.64
CA LEU A 562 7.40 -18.00 4.91
C LEU A 562 6.38 -18.04 6.05
N ALA A 563 5.20 -17.43 5.87
CA ALA A 563 4.19 -17.37 6.91
C ALA A 563 3.68 -18.75 7.37
N GLN A 564 3.70 -19.74 6.46
CA GLN A 564 3.31 -21.13 6.77
C GLN A 564 4.37 -21.90 7.55
N LEU A 565 5.65 -21.68 7.25
CA LEU A 565 6.74 -22.56 7.69
C LEU A 565 7.71 -21.91 8.68
N ALA A 566 7.75 -20.59 8.80
CA ALA A 566 8.77 -19.85 9.54
C ALA A 566 8.62 -19.91 11.07
N ARG A 567 7.43 -20.25 11.59
CA ARG A 567 7.13 -20.24 13.04
C ARG A 567 8.15 -21.02 13.87
N ALA A 568 8.50 -22.24 13.45
CA ALA A 568 9.42 -23.08 14.21
C ALA A 568 10.89 -22.60 14.09
N THR A 569 11.23 -21.90 13.00
CA THR A 569 12.58 -21.43 12.71
C THR A 569 12.95 -20.12 13.41
N GLY A 570 12.02 -19.52 14.16
CA GLY A 570 12.22 -18.23 14.81
C GLY A 570 12.34 -17.09 13.81
N ILE A 571 11.66 -17.21 12.66
CA ILE A 571 11.57 -16.18 11.64
C ILE A 571 10.15 -15.61 11.70
N HIS A 572 10.04 -14.30 11.83
CA HIS A 572 8.78 -13.58 12.03
C HIS A 572 8.64 -12.46 11.02
N ILE A 573 7.41 -12.18 10.61
CA ILE A 573 7.11 -11.18 9.57
C ILE A 573 6.07 -10.23 10.10
N ILE A 574 6.35 -8.93 10.01
CA ILE A 574 5.43 -7.85 10.28
C ILE A 574 5.18 -7.14 8.94
N LEU A 575 3.96 -7.27 8.43
CA LEU A 575 3.52 -6.57 7.22
C LEU A 575 2.70 -5.37 7.64
N ALA A 576 3.05 -4.19 7.13
CA ALA A 576 2.27 -2.99 7.29
C ALA A 576 1.79 -2.49 5.92
N THR A 577 0.61 -1.87 5.86
CA THR A 577 0.14 -1.18 4.65
C THR A 577 -0.80 -0.03 4.96
N GLN A 578 -0.73 1.03 4.14
CA GLN A 578 -1.69 2.12 4.17
C GLN A 578 -2.86 1.94 3.20
N ARG A 579 -2.81 0.91 2.35
CA ARG A 579 -3.79 0.61 1.30
C ARG A 579 -4.47 -0.73 1.59
N PRO A 580 -5.46 -0.76 2.51
CA PRO A 580 -6.20 -1.97 2.84
C PRO A 580 -7.20 -2.34 1.73
N SER A 581 -6.70 -2.68 0.53
CA SER A 581 -7.49 -3.18 -0.58
C SER A 581 -7.36 -4.70 -0.74
N VAL A 582 -8.31 -5.33 -1.40
CA VAL A 582 -8.33 -6.79 -1.64
C VAL A 582 -7.12 -7.24 -2.47
N ASP A 583 -6.61 -6.37 -3.35
CA ASP A 583 -5.46 -6.65 -4.21
C ASP A 583 -4.12 -6.61 -3.44
N VAL A 584 -4.08 -5.91 -2.30
CA VAL A 584 -2.89 -5.84 -1.45
C VAL A 584 -2.96 -6.86 -0.32
N VAL A 585 -4.10 -6.91 0.37
CA VAL A 585 -4.37 -7.83 1.48
C VAL A 585 -5.26 -8.94 0.96
N THR A 586 -4.65 -9.84 0.19
CA THR A 586 -5.34 -10.94 -0.49
C THR A 586 -5.85 -11.98 0.51
N GLY A 587 -6.72 -12.89 0.04
CA GLY A 587 -7.19 -14.02 0.86
C GLY A 587 -6.05 -14.92 1.38
N LEU A 588 -5.00 -15.14 0.58
CA LEU A 588 -3.85 -15.96 0.99
C LEU A 588 -3.01 -15.27 2.06
N ILE A 589 -2.79 -13.96 1.95
CA ILE A 589 -2.12 -13.19 3.00
C ILE A 589 -2.94 -13.28 4.30
N LYS A 590 -4.25 -13.05 4.26
CA LYS A 590 -5.10 -13.12 5.46
C LYS A 590 -5.08 -14.50 6.11
N ALA A 591 -5.12 -15.56 5.31
CA ALA A 591 -5.13 -16.94 5.81
C ALA A 591 -3.87 -17.28 6.63
N ASN A 592 -2.72 -16.65 6.34
CA ASN A 592 -1.46 -16.94 7.01
C ASN A 592 -1.02 -15.87 8.03
N PHE A 593 -1.75 -14.76 8.13
CA PHE A 593 -1.55 -13.68 9.10
C PHE A 593 -2.79 -13.55 10.00
N PRO A 594 -2.98 -14.47 10.98
CA PRO A 594 -4.17 -14.48 11.84
C PRO A 594 -4.15 -13.36 12.89
N ALA A 595 -2.97 -12.88 13.31
CA ALA A 595 -2.85 -11.70 14.16
C ALA A 595 -2.90 -10.43 13.30
N ARG A 596 -3.84 -9.53 13.63
CA ARG A 596 -4.09 -8.33 12.84
C ARG A 596 -4.30 -7.12 13.71
N ILE A 597 -3.76 -5.98 13.30
CA ILE A 597 -4.01 -4.66 13.87
C ILE A 597 -4.61 -3.79 12.77
N ALA A 598 -5.83 -3.33 12.97
CA ALA A 598 -6.46 -2.34 12.11
C ALA A 598 -6.53 -1.00 12.85
N PHE A 599 -5.85 0.01 12.32
CA PHE A 599 -6.06 1.40 12.68
C PHE A 599 -7.25 1.99 11.92
N ALA A 600 -7.57 3.25 12.17
CA ALA A 600 -8.64 3.96 11.47
C ALA A 600 -8.50 3.83 9.93
N VAL A 601 -9.62 3.53 9.30
CA VAL A 601 -9.78 3.40 7.84
C VAL A 601 -10.95 4.23 7.33
N ALA A 602 -10.97 4.50 6.01
CA ALA A 602 -11.97 5.36 5.40
C ALA A 602 -13.37 4.72 5.36
N SER A 603 -13.45 3.39 5.15
CA SER A 603 -14.72 2.71 4.94
C SER A 603 -14.83 1.37 5.66
N GLY A 604 -16.06 0.91 5.87
CA GLY A 604 -16.31 -0.43 6.40
C GLY A 604 -15.92 -1.55 5.43
N VAL A 605 -15.71 -1.25 4.14
CA VAL A 605 -15.16 -2.21 3.17
C VAL A 605 -13.69 -2.46 3.50
N ASP A 606 -12.92 -1.39 3.71
CA ASP A 606 -11.51 -1.45 4.12
C ASP A 606 -11.34 -2.19 5.45
N SER A 607 -12.24 -1.96 6.41
CA SER A 607 -12.25 -2.70 7.68
C SER A 607 -12.42 -4.21 7.45
N ARG A 608 -13.32 -4.63 6.53
CA ARG A 608 -13.52 -6.04 6.19
C ARG A 608 -12.34 -6.63 5.44
N VAL A 609 -11.61 -5.83 4.67
CA VAL A 609 -10.37 -6.29 4.04
C VAL A 609 -9.38 -6.70 5.12
N ILE A 610 -9.24 -5.94 6.20
CA ILE A 610 -8.25 -6.24 7.26
C ILE A 610 -8.76 -7.29 8.25
N LEU A 611 -9.96 -7.10 8.81
CA LEU A 611 -10.47 -7.84 9.97
C LEU A 611 -11.54 -8.87 9.63
N ASP A 612 -11.97 -8.98 8.37
CA ASP A 612 -13.14 -9.76 7.94
C ASP A 612 -14.48 -9.26 8.53
N GLN A 613 -14.47 -8.14 9.26
CA GLN A 613 -15.64 -7.50 9.86
C GLN A 613 -15.54 -5.96 9.82
N PRO A 614 -16.68 -5.23 9.84
CA PRO A 614 -16.67 -3.78 10.03
C PRO A 614 -16.23 -3.40 11.45
N GLY A 615 -15.82 -2.15 11.63
CA GLY A 615 -15.49 -1.56 12.94
C GLY A 615 -14.33 -0.57 12.89
N ALA A 616 -13.32 -0.81 12.04
CA ALA A 616 -12.14 0.05 11.97
C ALA A 616 -12.45 1.46 11.39
N GLU A 617 -13.52 1.59 10.61
CA GLU A 617 -14.03 2.87 10.10
C GLU A 617 -14.66 3.77 11.17
N ARG A 618 -14.80 3.25 12.40
CA ARG A 618 -15.34 3.97 13.57
C ARG A 618 -14.27 4.36 14.58
N LEU A 619 -13.01 4.03 14.29
CA LEU A 619 -11.88 4.42 15.13
C LEU A 619 -11.60 5.92 14.99
N LEU A 620 -11.03 6.51 16.04
CA LEU A 620 -10.79 7.95 16.16
C LEU A 620 -9.46 8.40 15.52
N GLY A 621 -8.63 7.45 15.08
CA GLY A 621 -7.26 7.69 14.62
C GLY A 621 -6.30 7.94 15.78
N ARG A 622 -5.13 8.52 15.50
CA ARG A 622 -4.09 8.86 16.50
C ARG A 622 -3.77 7.71 17.47
N GLY A 623 -3.63 6.50 16.95
CA GLY A 623 -3.28 5.31 17.74
C GLY A 623 -4.46 4.46 18.18
N ASP A 624 -5.71 4.90 18.01
CA ASP A 624 -6.89 4.07 18.25
C ASP A 624 -6.95 2.93 17.21
N MET A 625 -7.04 1.69 17.69
CA MET A 625 -6.94 0.48 16.88
C MET A 625 -7.86 -0.65 17.34
N LEU A 626 -8.12 -1.58 16.43
CA LEU A 626 -8.69 -2.89 16.71
C LEU A 626 -7.58 -3.94 16.56
N TYR A 627 -7.35 -4.70 17.63
CA TYR A 627 -6.42 -5.82 17.64
C TYR A 627 -7.18 -7.14 17.64
N GLN A 628 -6.90 -7.96 16.64
CA GLN A 628 -7.37 -9.32 16.49
C GLN A 628 -6.22 -10.27 16.82
N ALA A 629 -6.30 -10.93 17.98
CA ALA A 629 -5.39 -12.02 18.32
C ALA A 629 -5.77 -13.29 17.53
N PRO A 630 -4.82 -14.22 17.26
CA PRO A 630 -5.11 -15.45 16.51
C PRO A 630 -6.13 -16.38 17.16
N ASP A 631 -6.20 -16.36 18.48
CA ASP A 631 -7.03 -17.21 19.34
C ASP A 631 -8.31 -16.52 19.81
N ALA A 632 -8.46 -15.22 19.53
CA ALA A 632 -9.65 -14.46 19.92
C ALA A 632 -10.78 -14.60 18.89
N PRO A 633 -12.05 -14.72 19.32
CA PRO A 633 -13.19 -14.80 18.40
C PRO A 633 -13.58 -13.45 17.78
N ALA A 634 -13.14 -12.33 18.37
CA ALA A 634 -13.46 -10.98 17.92
C ALA A 634 -12.33 -10.01 18.30
N PRO A 635 -12.19 -8.89 17.57
CA PRO A 635 -11.13 -7.93 17.84
C PRO A 635 -11.46 -7.09 19.08
N VAL A 636 -10.41 -6.74 19.81
CA VAL A 636 -10.45 -5.88 20.99
C VAL A 636 -9.98 -4.48 20.60
N ARG A 637 -10.70 -3.46 21.06
CA ARG A 637 -10.33 -2.06 20.83
C ARG A 637 -9.26 -1.62 21.83
N LEU A 638 -8.17 -1.05 21.32
CA LEU A 638 -7.02 -0.61 22.07
C LEU A 638 -6.64 0.81 21.66
N GLN A 639 -6.19 1.62 22.62
CA GLN A 639 -5.40 2.81 22.34
C GLN A 639 -3.93 2.41 22.30
N GLY A 640 -3.32 2.54 21.13
CA GLY A 640 -1.91 2.23 20.88
C GLY A 640 -0.95 3.05 21.74
N VAL A 641 0.17 2.42 22.10
CA VAL A 641 1.31 3.12 22.71
C VAL A 641 1.87 4.19 21.75
N PHE A 642 2.38 5.25 22.34
CA PHE A 642 3.11 6.30 21.66
C PHE A 642 4.58 6.26 22.06
N VAL A 643 5.43 6.43 21.05
CA VAL A 643 6.86 6.67 21.19
C VAL A 643 7.21 7.85 20.29
N SER A 644 7.96 8.81 20.83
CA SER A 644 8.41 9.98 20.10
C SER A 644 9.65 9.70 19.27
N ASP A 645 9.88 10.51 18.23
CA ASP A 645 11.10 10.43 17.42
C ASP A 645 12.37 10.65 18.26
N HIS A 646 12.30 11.48 19.31
CA HIS A 646 13.41 11.71 20.22
C HIS A 646 13.77 10.46 21.05
N GLU A 647 12.77 9.71 21.53
CA GLU A 647 12.99 8.43 22.20
C GLU A 647 13.61 7.39 21.25
N ILE A 648 13.13 7.32 20.00
CA ILE A 648 13.69 6.43 18.97
C ILE A 648 15.15 6.80 18.66
N GLN A 649 15.44 8.09 18.49
CA GLN A 649 16.80 8.56 18.21
C GLN A 649 17.76 8.26 19.36
N ARG A 650 17.35 8.48 20.63
CA ARG A 650 18.14 8.09 21.80
C ARG A 650 18.48 6.60 21.78
N LEU A 651 17.50 5.75 21.47
CA LEU A 651 17.70 4.31 21.39
C LEU A 651 18.68 3.91 20.28
N VAL A 652 18.46 4.43 19.07
CA VAL A 652 19.30 4.15 17.90
C VAL A 652 20.74 4.61 18.15
N GLU A 653 20.92 5.81 18.70
CA GLU A 653 22.23 6.36 18.99
C GLU A 653 22.97 5.55 20.07
N THR A 654 22.28 5.13 21.13
CA THR A 654 22.84 4.23 22.15
C THR A 654 23.40 2.95 21.54
N TRP A 655 22.68 2.35 20.58
CA TRP A 655 23.12 1.16 19.87
C TRP A 655 24.27 1.42 18.88
N ARG A 656 24.26 2.56 18.19
CA ARG A 656 25.36 2.98 17.30
C ARG A 656 26.65 3.21 18.07
N GLN A 657 26.59 3.86 19.23
CA GLN A 657 27.75 4.12 20.08
C GLN A 657 28.40 2.85 20.60
N GLN A 658 27.60 1.82 20.95
CA GLN A 658 28.13 0.50 21.30
C GLN A 658 28.85 -0.16 20.13
N THR A 659 28.34 0.01 18.91
CA THR A 659 28.99 -0.53 17.69
C THR A 659 30.32 0.15 17.41
N LEU A 660 30.38 1.49 17.53
CA LEU A 660 31.60 2.25 17.36
C LEU A 660 32.64 1.93 18.44
N SER A 661 32.21 1.79 19.69
CA SER A 661 33.09 1.40 20.79
C SER A 661 33.64 -0.02 20.58
N ALA A 662 32.83 -0.93 20.05
CA ALA A 662 33.26 -2.28 19.71
C ALA A 662 34.24 -2.32 18.52
N SER A 663 34.11 -1.41 17.55
CA SER A 663 35.02 -1.34 16.40
C SER A 663 36.36 -0.66 16.71
N ILE A 664 36.44 0.24 17.71
CA ILE A 664 37.70 0.88 18.14
C ILE A 664 38.67 -0.12 18.79
N TYR A 665 38.16 -1.20 19.41
CA TYR A 665 38.99 -2.29 19.97
C TYR A 665 39.21 -3.44 18.98
N ALA A 666 38.65 -3.37 17.76
CA ALA A 666 38.97 -4.29 16.69
C ALA A 666 40.17 -3.74 15.90
N VAL A 667 41.33 -4.38 16.05
CA VAL A 667 42.57 -4.15 15.28
C VAL A 667 42.25 -3.93 13.77
N PRO A 668 42.92 -2.99 13.07
CA PRO A 668 42.65 -2.69 11.66
C PRO A 668 42.77 -3.96 10.80
N GLY A 669 41.62 -4.40 10.29
CA GLY A 669 41.40 -5.71 9.69
C GLY A 669 40.03 -6.32 10.06
N GLY A 670 39.30 -5.69 10.99
CA GLY A 670 38.03 -6.17 11.53
C GLY A 670 36.84 -6.14 10.56
N MET A 671 36.44 -7.34 10.13
CA MET A 671 35.08 -7.86 10.29
C MET A 671 33.95 -6.82 10.38
N THR A 672 33.56 -6.25 9.24
CA THR A 672 32.14 -5.96 9.01
C THR A 672 31.44 -7.32 8.86
N GLY A 673 30.79 -7.78 9.93
CA GLY A 673 29.88 -8.92 9.88
C GLY A 673 28.63 -8.58 9.07
N THR A 674 28.80 -8.33 7.76
CA THR A 674 27.75 -8.59 6.78
C THR A 674 27.53 -10.09 6.83
N ALA A 675 26.46 -10.54 7.49
CA ALA A 675 25.89 -11.82 7.11
C ALA A 675 25.71 -11.78 5.59
N ASP A 676 26.17 -12.79 4.88
CA ASP A 676 26.25 -12.88 3.41
C ASP A 676 24.93 -12.53 2.71
N ILE A 677 24.65 -11.25 2.61
CA ILE A 677 23.81 -10.60 1.62
C ILE A 677 24.86 -9.93 0.73
N PRO A 678 25.20 -10.53 -0.42
CA PRO A 678 26.26 -10.01 -1.27
C PRO A 678 25.98 -8.53 -1.57
N PRO A 679 26.97 -7.62 -1.41
CA PRO A 679 26.87 -6.31 -2.01
C PRO A 679 26.85 -6.54 -3.53
N ALA A 680 25.71 -6.28 -4.16
CA ALA A 680 25.58 -6.31 -5.62
C ALA A 680 26.33 -5.09 -6.19
N SER A 681 27.65 -5.18 -6.19
CA SER A 681 28.54 -4.28 -6.91
C SER A 681 29.39 -5.15 -7.82
N GLY A 682 28.87 -5.39 -9.02
CA GLY A 682 29.50 -6.19 -10.07
C GLY A 682 28.54 -7.23 -10.65
N ASN A 683 28.38 -7.19 -11.97
CA ASN A 683 27.63 -8.16 -12.78
C ASN A 683 27.89 -9.61 -12.36
N LEU A 684 27.04 -10.18 -11.52
CA LEU A 684 26.94 -11.62 -11.33
C LEU A 684 25.58 -12.11 -11.86
N PRO A 685 25.54 -13.26 -12.57
CA PRO A 685 24.35 -13.75 -13.21
C PRO A 685 23.32 -14.16 -12.16
N LEU A 686 22.14 -13.53 -12.22
CA LEU A 686 20.94 -13.90 -11.46
C LEU A 686 20.39 -15.23 -11.98
N ARG A 687 21.07 -16.33 -11.68
CA ARG A 687 20.56 -17.69 -11.81
C ARG A 687 21.37 -18.61 -10.92
N GLN A 688 20.90 -18.80 -9.69
CA GLN A 688 21.31 -19.95 -8.89
C GLN A 688 20.07 -20.83 -8.69
N THR A 689 20.13 -22.03 -9.25
CA THR A 689 19.11 -23.08 -9.17
C THR A 689 18.86 -23.44 -7.71
N PRO A 690 17.62 -23.75 -7.29
CA PRO A 690 17.32 -24.18 -5.92
C PRO A 690 18.17 -25.40 -5.51
N LEU A 691 18.56 -25.41 -4.23
CA LEU A 691 19.45 -26.36 -3.53
C LEU A 691 18.97 -27.84 -3.52
N TRP A 692 18.04 -28.21 -4.39
CA TRP A 692 17.45 -29.55 -4.50
C TRP A 692 18.09 -30.37 -5.64
N ASP A 693 18.90 -29.76 -6.51
CA ASP A 693 19.66 -30.49 -7.55
C ASP A 693 20.95 -31.13 -6.97
N ASP A 694 21.46 -30.69 -5.80
CA ASP A 694 22.71 -31.21 -5.20
C ASP A 694 22.56 -32.51 -4.37
N MET A 695 21.35 -33.08 -4.27
CA MET A 695 21.09 -34.31 -3.49
C MET A 695 20.48 -35.45 -4.31
N LEU A 696 20.57 -35.42 -5.63
CA LEU A 696 20.55 -36.66 -6.40
C LEU A 696 22.00 -37.19 -6.43
N PRO A 697 22.24 -38.47 -6.13
CA PRO A 697 23.56 -39.07 -6.37
C PRO A 697 24.01 -38.69 -7.78
N MET A 698 25.25 -38.22 -7.92
CA MET A 698 25.92 -38.03 -9.21
C MET A 698 25.98 -39.37 -9.95
N GLU A 699 24.89 -39.76 -10.61
CA GLU A 699 24.78 -40.73 -11.69
C GLU A 699 23.32 -40.84 -12.12
N GLN A 700 22.85 -39.81 -12.81
CA GLN A 700 21.95 -39.97 -13.96
C GLN A 700 22.06 -38.70 -14.78
N ALA A 701 22.90 -38.75 -15.81
CA ALA A 701 22.82 -37.79 -16.91
C ALA A 701 21.36 -37.69 -17.36
N ASP A 702 20.89 -36.50 -17.75
CA ASP A 702 19.56 -36.35 -18.33
C ASP A 702 19.38 -37.44 -19.40
N PRO A 703 18.33 -38.29 -19.33
CA PRO A 703 18.15 -39.41 -20.27
C PRO A 703 18.23 -39.00 -21.74
N LEU A 704 17.94 -37.72 -22.05
CA LEU A 704 17.98 -37.14 -23.39
C LEU A 704 19.32 -36.47 -23.73
N LEU A 705 20.32 -36.49 -22.84
CA LEU A 705 21.61 -35.83 -23.06
C LEU A 705 22.34 -36.42 -24.26
N GLN A 706 22.40 -37.75 -24.36
CA GLN A 706 23.06 -38.42 -25.49
C GLN A 706 22.35 -38.11 -26.81
N GLU A 707 21.02 -38.10 -26.80
CA GLU A 707 20.21 -37.75 -27.97
C GLU A 707 20.37 -36.28 -28.38
N ALA A 708 20.53 -35.38 -27.40
CA ALA A 708 20.83 -33.97 -27.64
C ALA A 708 22.24 -33.77 -28.24
N VAL A 709 23.25 -34.51 -27.76
CA VAL A 709 24.61 -34.49 -28.32
C VAL A 709 24.58 -34.89 -29.79
N ASP A 710 23.96 -36.03 -30.11
CA ASP A 710 23.92 -36.55 -31.48
C ASP A 710 23.13 -35.63 -32.43
N LEU A 711 22.06 -35.02 -31.93
CA LEU A 711 21.24 -34.08 -32.66
C LEU A 711 21.99 -32.78 -32.96
N VAL A 712 22.72 -32.23 -31.98
CA VAL A 712 23.52 -31.01 -32.14
C VAL A 712 24.69 -31.23 -33.10
N ARG A 713 25.39 -32.37 -32.97
CA ARG A 713 26.47 -32.75 -33.90
C ARG A 713 25.98 -32.91 -35.34
N ARG A 714 24.78 -33.46 -35.52
CA ARG A 714 24.19 -33.65 -36.86
C ARG A 714 23.73 -32.36 -37.52
N GLU A 715 23.18 -31.43 -36.74
CA GLU A 715 22.59 -30.20 -37.26
C GLU A 715 23.60 -29.04 -37.36
N GLY A 716 24.78 -29.18 -36.74
CA GLY A 716 25.89 -28.21 -36.78
C GLY A 716 25.61 -26.88 -36.09
N ARG A 717 24.51 -26.79 -35.35
CA ARG A 717 24.12 -25.63 -34.56
C ARG A 717 23.29 -26.06 -33.36
N ALA A 718 23.44 -25.32 -32.26
CA ALA A 718 22.70 -25.57 -31.02
C ALA A 718 21.88 -24.35 -30.62
N SER A 719 20.59 -24.53 -30.35
CA SER A 719 19.78 -23.48 -29.70
C SER A 719 18.72 -24.10 -28.80
N VAL A 720 18.32 -23.35 -27.77
CA VAL A 720 17.28 -23.80 -26.82
C VAL A 720 15.98 -24.12 -27.57
N SER A 721 15.55 -23.26 -28.48
CA SER A 721 14.33 -23.46 -29.29
C SER A 721 14.41 -24.66 -30.22
N MET A 722 15.60 -24.98 -30.75
CA MET A 722 15.82 -26.14 -31.60
C MET A 722 15.70 -27.45 -30.81
N LEU A 723 16.31 -27.53 -29.62
CA LEU A 723 16.15 -28.69 -28.73
C LEU A 723 14.72 -28.84 -28.23
N GLN A 724 14.02 -27.75 -27.88
CA GLN A 724 12.60 -27.81 -27.50
C GLN A 724 11.73 -28.44 -28.59
N ARG A 725 11.93 -28.06 -29.85
CA ARG A 725 11.13 -28.54 -30.99
C ARG A 725 11.47 -29.97 -31.38
N LYS A 726 12.75 -30.33 -31.40
CA LYS A 726 13.24 -31.62 -31.88
C LYS A 726 13.12 -32.73 -30.84
N LEU A 727 13.37 -32.42 -29.56
CA LEU A 727 13.26 -33.38 -28.44
C LEU A 727 11.93 -33.28 -27.68
N ARG A 728 11.04 -32.34 -28.07
CA ARG A 728 9.72 -32.11 -27.46
C ARG A 728 9.78 -31.87 -25.94
N ILE A 729 10.71 -31.02 -25.51
CA ILE A 729 10.97 -30.69 -24.10
C ILE A 729 10.67 -29.22 -23.78
N GLY A 730 10.38 -28.92 -22.51
CA GLY A 730 10.15 -27.56 -22.02
C GLY A 730 11.41 -26.68 -22.05
N TYR A 731 11.23 -25.36 -22.02
CA TYR A 731 12.32 -24.37 -22.13
C TYR A 731 13.41 -24.56 -21.08
N THR A 732 13.02 -24.79 -19.81
CA THR A 732 13.96 -24.99 -18.70
C THR A 732 14.86 -26.20 -18.89
N ARG A 733 14.32 -27.29 -19.43
CA ARG A 733 15.07 -28.52 -19.71
C ARG A 733 15.97 -28.36 -20.94
N ALA A 734 15.47 -27.73 -22.00
CA ALA A 734 16.27 -27.43 -23.20
C ALA A 734 17.45 -26.47 -22.90
N ALA A 735 17.24 -25.48 -22.05
CA ALA A 735 18.30 -24.57 -21.60
C ALA A 735 19.38 -25.34 -20.80
N ARG A 736 18.97 -26.18 -19.83
CA ARG A 736 19.89 -27.04 -19.07
C ARG A 736 20.72 -27.96 -19.98
N LEU A 737 20.11 -28.56 -20.99
CA LEU A 737 20.83 -29.40 -21.95
C LEU A 737 21.84 -28.60 -22.78
N ILE A 738 21.49 -27.41 -23.25
CA ILE A 738 22.42 -26.52 -23.96
C ILE A 738 23.60 -26.12 -23.08
N ASP A 739 23.35 -25.76 -21.82
CA ASP A 739 24.39 -25.37 -20.88
C ASP A 739 25.29 -26.57 -20.52
N THR A 740 24.72 -27.77 -20.36
CA THR A 740 25.49 -29.02 -20.13
C THR A 740 26.37 -29.37 -21.34
N LEU A 741 25.91 -29.09 -22.57
CA LEU A 741 26.70 -29.28 -23.79
C LEU A 741 27.86 -28.28 -23.89
N GLU A 742 27.69 -27.06 -23.37
CA GLU A 742 28.74 -26.03 -23.31
C GLU A 742 29.80 -26.40 -22.26
N GLU A 743 29.39 -26.82 -21.06
CA GLU A 743 30.30 -27.31 -20.02
C GLU A 743 31.13 -28.51 -20.48
N LYS A 744 30.55 -29.38 -21.33
CA LYS A 744 31.24 -30.51 -21.94
C LYS A 744 32.10 -30.14 -23.16
N GLY A 745 32.15 -28.87 -23.54
CA GLY A 745 32.94 -28.38 -24.68
C GLY A 745 32.42 -28.82 -26.05
N ILE A 746 31.15 -29.24 -26.15
CA ILE A 746 30.52 -29.70 -27.40
C ILE A 746 29.97 -28.50 -28.19
N VAL A 747 29.54 -27.45 -27.51
CA VAL A 747 29.06 -26.18 -28.09
C VAL A 747 29.78 -24.99 -27.48
N GLY A 748 29.97 -23.94 -28.27
CA GLY A 748 30.63 -22.71 -27.86
C GLY A 748 29.69 -21.70 -27.19
N PRO A 749 30.23 -20.58 -26.71
CA PRO A 749 29.45 -19.49 -26.13
C PRO A 749 28.48 -18.88 -27.16
N PRO A 750 27.42 -18.18 -26.70
CA PRO A 750 26.44 -17.55 -27.59
C PRO A 750 27.09 -16.47 -28.48
N GLU A 751 26.84 -16.56 -29.79
CA GLU A 751 27.31 -15.55 -30.75
C GLU A 751 26.30 -14.39 -30.88
N GLY A 752 26.68 -13.23 -30.35
CA GLY A 752 25.95 -11.96 -30.53
C GLY A 752 24.56 -11.92 -29.90
N GLN A 753 23.60 -11.23 -30.54
CA GLN A 753 22.20 -11.14 -30.08
C GLN A 753 21.35 -12.39 -30.41
N THR A 754 21.96 -13.39 -31.03
CA THR A 754 21.29 -14.63 -31.46
C THR A 754 21.46 -15.76 -30.44
N GLN A 755 20.36 -16.46 -30.16
CA GLN A 755 20.31 -17.61 -29.23
C GLN A 755 20.94 -18.91 -29.83
N VAL A 756 21.77 -18.79 -30.86
CA VAL A 756 22.38 -19.91 -31.58
C VAL A 756 23.85 -20.03 -31.17
N ARG A 757 24.28 -21.25 -30.89
CA ARG A 757 25.63 -21.60 -30.45
C ARG A 757 26.32 -22.48 -31.51
N GLN A 758 27.58 -22.19 -31.79
CA GLN A 758 28.41 -22.97 -32.69
C GLN A 758 28.77 -24.32 -32.06
N VAL A 759 28.85 -25.38 -32.87
CA VAL A 759 29.29 -26.71 -32.40
C VAL A 759 30.82 -26.80 -32.49
N LEU A 760 31.47 -27.11 -31.38
CA LEU A 760 32.93 -27.19 -31.25
C LEU A 760 33.46 -28.62 -31.43
N ASP A 761 32.65 -29.64 -31.08
CA ASP A 761 33.03 -31.05 -31.23
C ASP A 761 31.94 -31.86 -31.97
N TYR A 762 32.26 -32.27 -33.21
CA TYR A 762 31.40 -33.06 -34.08
C TYR A 762 31.52 -34.58 -33.85
N GLY A 763 32.44 -35.04 -33.00
CA GLY A 763 32.68 -36.47 -32.78
C GLY A 763 33.01 -37.23 -34.08
N PRO A 764 32.57 -38.49 -34.26
CA PRO A 764 32.79 -39.26 -35.49
C PRO A 764 31.95 -38.79 -36.68
N ALA A 765 31.05 -37.81 -36.48
CA ALA A 765 30.30 -37.20 -37.58
C ALA A 765 31.14 -36.11 -38.23
N ALA A 766 31.25 -36.11 -39.56
CA ALA A 766 31.93 -35.03 -40.27
C ALA A 766 31.15 -33.71 -40.11
N PRO A 767 31.82 -32.56 -39.97
CA PRO A 767 31.15 -31.27 -39.93
C PRO A 767 30.32 -31.07 -41.21
N PRO A 768 29.12 -30.48 -41.12
CA PRO A 768 28.31 -30.20 -42.30
C PRO A 768 29.11 -29.27 -43.24
N LYS A 769 29.26 -29.66 -44.50
CA LYS A 769 30.01 -28.90 -45.51
C LYS A 769 29.50 -27.46 -45.54
N ASP A 770 30.41 -26.51 -45.33
CA ASP A 770 30.16 -25.08 -45.33
C ASP A 770 29.31 -24.64 -46.54
N SER A 771 28.14 -24.06 -46.28
CA SER A 771 27.47 -23.18 -47.22
C SER A 771 27.90 -21.76 -46.89
N ALA A 772 28.78 -21.22 -47.74
CA ALA A 772 29.17 -19.82 -47.83
C ALA A 772 27.98 -18.87 -47.96
#